data_AF-A0A7Y5BQ95-F1
#
_entry.id   AF-A0A7Y5BQ95-F1
#
_cell.length_a   1.000
_cell.length_b   1.000
_cell.length_c   1.000
_cell.angle_alpha   90.00
_cell.angle_beta   90.00
_cell.angle_gamma   90.00
#
_symmetry.space_group_name_H-M   'P 1'
#
loop_
_entity.id
_entity.type
_entity.pdbx_description
1 polymer ?
#
loop_
_entity_poly.entity_id
_entity_poly.type
_entity_poly.pdbx_seq_one_letter_code
_entity_poly.pdbx_strand_id
1 'polypeptide(L)'
;MLNTGWPAGTGGGTPYPTNTIGRIELAMAPSDNDVLYAQVASINPAGGHLGVWKTTNGGASWTMVSGPSGPSGCDGAGQQSWYNQILAVDPNNPDALYMGTIDQFRSTNGGTSFTNVSCGYAGGNDLHVDQHALAYVGGSSSVLLVGNDGGIYVTLNADEANVNSVVFNQLNDTVSTIEFYSGDITNNFAYAAQPGVNAGAQDNGSSTYVWTTGVPGPAMWQLRRGGDGMFARIEQKAGLRWYQESQNGNLYVSTTGAGGSYGNATGAWSGDTRSFVFPYEMDKFDCPGAICDHMIAGSYRVWETVLGAVPASSWYINSPNLTKGTLGNRSFINQLSYAPSTNTTAIVGTNDGNVQIGYALGQGVANTAIWVNVTGNNTVLPNRPVLDVAMDPENANIGYAAVGGFNQNTPTTPGHVFRVECSGLNCSSFTWADKSGNLPNIPADSIIVNPNIPEQVFVGTDWGLYYTNDINATTPVWEHFTAGLPAIMIWDMAVDRDGTTLAVFTRSRGAYVWPLPHGYEAEMTSSSSLEDAPGMVVTHQFTVTNLTLDDSYTLAVDGATWPTTLLTTSPITIPASTSSVVSVQVEIPADATLAQADAFDLVVTSVNDPTLILTAVGTTTATGTAGVSTPNAQNNSAEVGTTLTYTLQVTNTGTVTDTFALMVGSSVYTVTSSANWVGPLGPGASGTVEIYVTVGNAISDTVAVTFTSTFDPTVITNVTLTTTAIFPPPPPTFYPVYLPVIVRP
;
A
#
# COMPACT_ATOMS: atom_id res chain seq x y z
N MET A 1 10.31 42.67 33.42
CA MET A 1 9.40 41.83 34.23
C MET A 1 10.03 41.36 35.55
N LEU A 2 11.20 40.70 35.56
CA LEU A 2 11.80 40.14 36.79
C LEU A 2 12.11 41.18 37.89
N ASN A 3 12.61 42.38 37.53
CA ASN A 3 13.00 43.40 38.51
C ASN A 3 11.84 44.25 39.04
N THR A 4 10.69 44.26 38.36
CA THR A 4 9.50 45.04 38.74
C THR A 4 8.42 44.18 39.37
N GLY A 5 8.62 42.86 39.41
CA GLY A 5 7.70 41.91 40.02
C GLY A 5 6.32 41.90 39.37
N TRP A 6 6.21 42.26 38.08
CA TRP A 6 4.95 42.33 37.36
C TRP A 6 4.77 41.17 36.35
N PRO A 7 3.57 40.52 36.30
CA PRO A 7 2.45 40.71 37.22
C PRO A 7 2.83 40.37 38.66
N ALA A 8 2.19 41.02 39.64
CA ALA A 8 2.53 40.91 41.06
C ALA A 8 2.73 39.44 41.48
N GLY A 9 3.94 39.08 41.90
CA GLY A 9 4.28 37.71 42.33
C GLY A 9 5.23 36.93 41.40
N THR A 10 5.56 37.43 40.21
CA THR A 10 6.48 36.76 39.26
C THR A 10 7.96 37.01 39.55
N GLY A 11 8.32 38.18 40.11
CA GLY A 11 9.73 38.55 40.34
C GLY A 11 10.44 37.80 41.47
N GLY A 12 9.69 37.17 42.39
CA GLY A 12 10.22 36.43 43.54
C GLY A 12 10.08 34.91 43.45
N GLY A 13 9.46 34.38 42.39
CA GLY A 13 9.23 32.95 42.24
C GLY A 13 8.25 32.34 43.26
N THR A 14 7.28 33.12 43.75
CA THR A 14 6.29 32.62 44.70
C THR A 14 5.47 31.50 44.06
N PRO A 15 5.49 30.26 44.58
CA PRO A 15 4.79 29.14 43.97
C PRO A 15 3.28 29.14 44.30
N TYR A 16 2.53 28.34 43.56
CA TYR A 16 1.17 27.92 43.93
C TYR A 16 1.18 27.26 45.33
N PRO A 17 0.16 27.46 46.19
CA PRO A 17 -1.11 28.16 45.95
C PRO A 17 -1.13 29.66 46.25
N THR A 18 -0.01 30.24 46.70
CA THR A 18 0.05 31.66 47.09
C THR A 18 0.01 32.58 45.87
N ASN A 19 0.68 32.19 44.79
CA ASN A 19 0.55 32.84 43.49
C ASN A 19 -0.33 31.96 42.58
N THR A 20 -1.41 32.53 42.06
CA THR A 20 -2.34 31.83 41.17
C THR A 20 -2.15 32.20 39.70
N ILE A 21 -1.09 32.94 39.35
CA ILE A 21 -0.75 33.29 37.97
C ILE A 21 -0.12 32.06 37.30
N GLY A 22 -0.69 31.67 36.16
CA GLY A 22 -0.21 30.59 35.30
C GLY A 22 0.50 31.12 34.06
N ARG A 23 0.11 30.59 32.89
CA ARG A 23 0.68 30.98 31.59
C ARG A 23 0.52 32.49 31.34
N ILE A 24 1.59 33.13 30.86
CA ILE A 24 1.59 34.53 30.42
C ILE A 24 1.99 34.55 28.96
N GLU A 25 1.12 35.08 28.11
CA GLU A 25 1.41 35.33 26.69
C GLU A 25 1.73 36.81 26.50
N LEU A 26 2.74 37.14 25.70
CA LEU A 26 3.16 38.51 25.45
C LEU A 26 3.06 38.86 23.97
N ALA A 27 2.63 40.08 23.67
CA ALA A 27 2.71 40.64 22.33
C ALA A 27 3.19 42.09 22.38
N MET A 28 4.20 42.43 21.58
CA MET A 28 4.69 43.79 21.39
C MET A 28 4.05 44.39 20.14
N ALA A 29 3.71 45.68 20.17
CA ALA A 29 3.21 46.38 18.99
C ALA A 29 4.38 46.63 18.01
N PRO A 30 4.36 46.12 16.76
CA PRO A 30 5.45 46.34 15.81
C PRO A 30 5.64 47.82 15.42
N SER A 31 4.58 48.62 15.53
CA SER A 31 4.60 50.07 15.24
C SER A 31 5.07 50.93 16.42
N ASP A 32 5.12 50.39 17.63
CA ASP A 32 5.53 51.11 18.85
C ASP A 32 6.11 50.16 19.90
N ASN A 33 7.44 50.11 19.99
CA ASN A 33 8.17 49.22 20.90
C ASN A 33 7.96 49.54 22.39
N ASP A 34 7.39 50.69 22.74
CA ASP A 34 7.01 51.00 24.12
C ASP A 34 5.68 50.35 24.52
N VAL A 35 4.88 49.89 23.54
CA VAL A 35 3.58 49.25 23.76
C VAL A 35 3.69 47.72 23.72
N LEU A 36 3.37 47.09 24.86
CA LEU A 36 3.26 45.64 24.96
C LEU A 36 1.98 45.26 25.70
N TYR A 37 1.46 44.08 25.38
CA TYR A 37 0.33 43.44 26.04
C TYR A 37 0.75 42.13 26.68
N ALA A 38 0.12 41.78 27.80
CA ALA A 38 0.21 40.44 28.36
C ALA A 38 -1.19 39.89 28.68
N GLN A 39 -1.48 38.70 28.16
CA GLN A 39 -2.64 37.91 28.55
C GLN A 39 -2.20 36.95 29.65
N VAL A 40 -2.95 36.90 30.74
CA VAL A 40 -2.56 36.10 31.91
C VAL A 40 -3.63 35.07 32.19
N ALA A 41 -3.23 33.81 32.31
CA ALA A 41 -4.07 32.70 32.73
C ALA A 41 -3.89 32.41 34.22
N SER A 42 -4.85 31.68 34.79
CA SER A 42 -4.71 31.06 36.10
C SER A 42 -3.78 29.84 36.03
N ILE A 43 -3.02 29.58 37.10
CA ILE A 43 -2.27 28.31 37.26
C ILE A 43 -3.18 27.16 37.71
N ASN A 44 -4.40 27.48 38.16
CA ASN A 44 -5.37 26.44 38.50
C ASN A 44 -5.72 25.68 37.20
N PRO A 45 -5.66 24.33 37.18
CA PRO A 45 -6.03 23.54 36.01
C PRO A 45 -7.48 23.75 35.54
N ALA A 46 -8.37 24.20 36.43
CA ALA A 46 -9.74 24.60 36.12
C ALA A 46 -9.89 26.13 35.97
N GLY A 47 -8.78 26.86 35.85
CA GLY A 47 -8.76 28.32 35.82
C GLY A 47 -8.49 28.88 34.43
N GLY A 48 -9.32 29.83 34.02
CA GLY A 48 -9.22 30.51 32.74
C GLY A 48 -8.43 31.82 32.75
N HIS A 49 -8.80 32.67 31.80
CA HIS A 49 -8.30 34.02 31.60
C HIS A 49 -8.48 34.90 32.86
N LEU A 50 -7.40 35.50 33.32
CA LEU A 50 -7.39 36.46 34.43
C LEU A 50 -7.46 37.92 33.97
N GLY A 51 -7.10 38.20 32.71
CA GLY A 51 -7.14 39.55 32.15
C GLY A 51 -6.07 39.80 31.10
N VAL A 52 -6.09 41.02 30.56
CA VAL A 52 -5.06 41.58 29.69
C VAL A 52 -4.50 42.84 30.34
N TRP A 53 -3.18 42.95 30.35
CA TRP A 53 -2.48 44.14 30.82
C TRP A 53 -1.69 44.77 29.68
N LYS A 54 -1.51 46.08 29.76
CA LYS A 54 -0.78 46.90 28.81
C LYS A 54 0.32 47.68 29.50
N THR A 55 1.45 47.82 28.83
CA THR A 55 2.47 48.83 29.11
C THR A 55 2.58 49.78 27.91
N THR A 56 2.97 51.03 28.17
CA THR A 56 3.24 52.06 27.15
C THR A 56 4.59 52.74 27.41
N ASN A 57 5.48 52.05 28.13
CA ASN A 57 6.79 52.54 28.52
C ASN A 57 7.82 51.39 28.60
N GLY A 58 7.75 50.46 27.65
CA GLY A 58 8.72 49.36 27.52
C GLY A 58 8.72 48.39 28.70
N GLY A 59 7.60 48.28 29.42
CA GLY A 59 7.44 47.35 30.54
C GLY A 59 7.88 47.88 31.91
N ALA A 60 8.16 49.19 32.04
CA ALA A 60 8.48 49.82 33.32
C ALA A 60 7.27 49.82 34.27
N SER A 61 6.06 50.04 33.75
CA SER A 61 4.79 49.89 34.48
C SER A 61 3.73 49.25 33.61
N TRP A 62 2.79 48.54 34.25
CA TRP A 62 1.72 47.80 33.58
C TRP A 62 0.38 48.05 34.23
N THR A 63 -0.65 48.19 33.41
CA THR A 63 -2.03 48.46 33.82
C THR A 63 -2.93 47.35 33.28
N MET A 64 -3.81 46.80 34.11
CA MET A 64 -4.86 45.88 33.63
C MET A 64 -5.83 46.68 32.77
N VAL A 65 -5.92 46.37 31.49
CA VAL A 65 -6.82 47.03 30.53
C VAL A 65 -8.13 46.25 30.37
N SER A 66 -8.10 44.94 30.57
CA SER A 66 -9.27 44.07 30.55
C SER A 66 -9.17 43.03 31.67
N GLY A 67 -10.26 42.82 32.41
CA GLY A 67 -10.36 41.77 33.42
C GLY A 67 -10.90 40.44 32.86
N PRO A 68 -11.17 39.44 33.72
CA PRO A 68 -11.65 38.11 33.30
C PRO A 68 -12.92 38.13 32.43
N SER A 69 -13.78 39.14 32.62
CA SER A 69 -15.05 39.32 31.90
C SER A 69 -14.98 40.31 30.74
N GLY A 70 -13.79 40.79 30.36
CA GLY A 70 -13.64 41.69 29.22
C GLY A 70 -13.82 41.05 27.83
N PRO A 71 -13.56 39.74 27.64
CA PRO A 71 -14.01 39.01 26.46
C PRO A 71 -15.54 38.88 26.46
N SER A 72 -16.16 39.22 25.33
CA SER A 72 -17.62 39.32 25.16
C SER A 72 -18.06 38.88 23.77
N GLY A 73 -19.36 38.70 23.55
CA GLY A 73 -19.94 38.23 22.29
C GLY A 73 -20.89 37.07 22.54
N CYS A 74 -20.70 35.98 21.80
CA CYS A 74 -21.39 34.70 22.00
C CYS A 74 -20.91 33.97 23.26
N ASP A 75 -19.59 33.89 23.47
CA ASP A 75 -18.97 33.24 24.64
C ASP A 75 -17.77 34.05 25.16
N GLY A 76 -17.42 33.82 26.43
CA GLY A 76 -16.21 34.38 27.06
C GLY A 76 -14.94 33.58 26.75
N ALA A 77 -13.83 33.95 27.39
CA ALA A 77 -12.51 33.33 27.15
C ALA A 77 -12.35 31.85 27.58
N GLY A 78 -13.40 31.22 28.12
CA GLY A 78 -13.34 29.84 28.60
C GLY A 78 -12.44 29.61 29.82
N GLN A 79 -12.17 28.34 30.13
CA GLN A 79 -11.38 27.91 31.30
C GLN A 79 -10.06 27.20 30.92
N GLN A 80 -9.67 27.28 29.64
CA GLN A 80 -8.53 26.53 29.08
C GLN A 80 -7.33 27.42 28.73
N SER A 81 -7.26 28.67 29.20
CA SER A 81 -6.14 29.58 28.87
C SER A 81 -4.75 29.11 29.36
N TRP A 82 -4.69 28.04 30.15
CA TRP A 82 -3.42 27.34 30.43
C TRP A 82 -2.90 26.53 29.23
N TYR A 83 -3.78 26.15 28.31
CA TYR A 83 -3.56 25.36 27.10
C TYR A 83 -3.63 26.23 25.83
N ASN A 84 -4.76 26.90 25.59
CA ASN A 84 -5.03 27.74 24.42
C ASN A 84 -5.00 29.23 24.79
N GLN A 85 -3.88 29.89 24.48
CA GLN A 85 -3.70 31.31 24.77
C GLN A 85 -2.73 31.92 23.77
N ILE A 86 -3.14 32.96 23.06
CA ILE A 86 -2.26 33.62 22.09
C ILE A 86 -2.65 35.10 21.91
N LEU A 87 -1.66 35.98 21.69
CA LEU A 87 -1.88 37.40 21.40
C LEU A 87 -1.11 37.81 20.14
N ALA A 88 -1.70 38.70 19.33
CA ALA A 88 -0.99 39.40 18.27
C ALA A 88 -1.49 40.84 18.15
N VAL A 89 -0.57 41.80 18.09
CA VAL A 89 -0.89 43.22 17.90
C VAL A 89 -0.77 43.56 16.41
N ASP A 90 -1.68 44.38 15.91
CA ASP A 90 -1.66 44.88 14.53
C ASP A 90 -0.32 45.58 14.23
N PRO A 91 0.35 45.25 13.12
CA PRO A 91 1.66 45.83 12.79
C PRO A 91 1.66 47.36 12.67
N ASN A 92 0.53 47.96 12.29
CA ASN A 92 0.42 49.39 12.01
C ASN A 92 -0.48 50.15 12.99
N ASN A 93 -1.03 49.48 14.01
CA ASN A 93 -1.87 50.11 15.02
C ASN A 93 -1.65 49.48 16.42
N PRO A 94 -0.99 50.16 17.37
CA PRO A 94 -0.71 49.61 18.70
C PRO A 94 -1.97 49.41 19.57
N ASP A 95 -3.13 49.93 19.16
CA ASP A 95 -4.41 49.78 19.85
C ASP A 95 -5.32 48.72 19.24
N ALA A 96 -4.95 48.09 18.12
CA ALA A 96 -5.67 46.96 17.54
C ALA A 96 -4.90 45.65 17.79
N LEU A 97 -5.60 44.63 18.27
CA LEU A 97 -5.00 43.34 18.60
C LEU A 97 -6.01 42.20 18.56
N TYR A 98 -5.52 41.02 18.25
CA TYR A 98 -6.22 39.76 18.38
C TYR A 98 -5.77 39.01 19.62
N MET A 99 -6.72 38.33 20.26
CA MET A 99 -6.53 37.48 21.42
C MET A 99 -7.21 36.14 21.18
N GLY A 100 -6.44 35.06 21.16
CA GLY A 100 -6.94 33.69 21.07
C GLY A 100 -7.06 33.05 22.44
N THR A 101 -8.14 32.27 22.60
CA THR A 101 -8.39 31.34 23.71
C THR A 101 -8.99 30.07 23.12
N ILE A 102 -10.08 29.52 23.68
CA ILE A 102 -10.95 28.58 22.95
C ILE A 102 -11.43 29.26 21.65
N ASP A 103 -11.95 30.49 21.78
CA ASP A 103 -12.40 31.30 20.64
C ASP A 103 -11.39 32.39 20.27
N GLN A 104 -11.58 32.95 19.08
CA GLN A 104 -10.84 34.10 18.58
C GLN A 104 -11.54 35.41 18.93
N PHE A 105 -10.81 36.32 19.57
CA PHE A 105 -11.28 37.64 19.94
C PHE A 105 -10.46 38.74 19.28
N ARG A 106 -11.07 39.92 19.12
CA ARG A 106 -10.44 41.13 18.60
C ARG A 106 -10.75 42.34 19.48
N SER A 107 -9.77 43.23 19.62
CA SER A 107 -9.90 44.54 20.24
C SER A 107 -9.40 45.62 19.27
N THR A 108 -10.06 46.78 19.28
CA THR A 108 -9.71 47.97 18.47
C THR A 108 -9.47 49.20 19.35
N ASN A 109 -9.39 49.00 20.67
CA ASN A 109 -9.36 50.06 21.68
C ASN A 109 -8.31 49.78 22.77
N GLY A 110 -7.15 49.29 22.37
CA GLY A 110 -6.01 49.08 23.23
C GLY A 110 -6.24 48.01 24.29
N GLY A 111 -7.01 46.96 23.98
CA GLY A 111 -7.27 45.82 24.86
C GLY A 111 -8.26 46.10 25.98
N THR A 112 -8.99 47.22 25.92
CA THR A 112 -10.00 47.59 26.95
C THR A 112 -11.29 46.79 26.83
N SER A 113 -11.63 46.34 25.63
CA SER A 113 -12.69 45.34 25.39
C SER A 113 -12.30 44.40 24.27
N PHE A 114 -12.79 43.16 24.34
CA PHE A 114 -12.58 42.13 23.33
C PHE A 114 -13.94 41.59 22.84
N THR A 115 -14.13 41.54 21.53
CA THR A 115 -15.30 40.94 20.89
C THR A 115 -14.91 39.62 20.24
N ASN A 116 -15.69 38.57 20.52
CA ASN A 116 -15.55 37.27 19.89
C ASN A 116 -15.89 37.37 18.40
N VAL A 117 -14.95 36.96 17.54
CA VAL A 117 -15.07 37.02 16.08
C VAL A 117 -15.15 35.63 15.44
N SER A 118 -15.02 34.54 16.22
CA SER A 118 -15.24 33.17 15.74
C SER A 118 -16.60 32.62 16.12
N CYS A 119 -16.96 32.75 17.40
CA CYS A 119 -18.10 32.07 18.01
C CYS A 119 -18.09 30.55 17.79
N GLY A 120 -16.91 29.93 17.68
CA GLY A 120 -16.76 28.55 17.26
C GLY A 120 -17.50 27.59 18.19
N TYR A 121 -17.36 27.76 19.50
CA TYR A 121 -18.04 26.89 20.48
C TYR A 121 -19.58 27.06 20.50
N ALA A 122 -20.06 28.23 20.09
CA ALA A 122 -21.49 28.53 19.93
C ALA A 122 -22.05 28.14 18.54
N GLY A 123 -21.26 27.46 17.69
CA GLY A 123 -21.65 27.08 16.33
C GLY A 123 -21.62 28.27 15.35
N GLY A 124 -20.69 29.19 15.55
CA GLY A 124 -20.45 30.38 14.76
C GLY A 124 -19.81 30.11 13.41
N ASN A 125 -18.75 30.84 13.06
CA ASN A 125 -18.10 30.67 11.76
C ASN A 125 -17.24 29.39 11.68
N ASP A 126 -16.65 29.14 10.51
CA ASP A 126 -15.89 27.93 10.22
C ASP A 126 -14.47 27.90 10.86
N LEU A 127 -14.11 28.88 11.69
CA LEU A 127 -12.83 28.85 12.41
C LEU A 127 -12.90 27.81 13.54
N HIS A 128 -12.04 26.79 13.49
CA HIS A 128 -11.93 25.81 14.56
C HIS A 128 -11.56 26.48 15.89
N VAL A 129 -12.05 25.93 17.01
CA VAL A 129 -11.73 26.37 18.37
C VAL A 129 -10.27 26.03 18.75
N ASP A 130 -9.84 26.46 19.93
CA ASP A 130 -8.52 26.19 20.53
C ASP A 130 -7.36 26.89 19.80
N GLN A 131 -7.26 28.20 20.00
CA GLN A 131 -6.30 29.05 19.29
C GLN A 131 -4.89 28.97 19.91
N HIS A 132 -3.91 28.59 19.09
CA HIS A 132 -2.51 28.37 19.51
C HIS A 132 -1.51 29.33 18.84
N ALA A 133 -1.83 29.88 17.67
CA ALA A 133 -0.91 30.73 16.92
C ALA A 133 -1.62 31.88 16.20
N LEU A 134 -0.99 33.05 16.15
CA LEU A 134 -1.43 34.23 15.40
C LEU A 134 -0.23 34.90 14.75
N ALA A 135 -0.32 35.20 13.45
CA ALA A 135 0.75 35.87 12.73
C ALA A 135 0.23 36.78 11.61
N TYR A 136 0.49 38.08 11.71
CA TYR A 136 0.25 39.01 10.61
C TYR A 136 1.24 38.79 9.47
N VAL A 137 0.75 38.78 8.23
CA VAL A 137 1.58 38.51 7.04
C VAL A 137 2.20 39.80 6.52
N GLY A 138 3.53 39.85 6.44
CA GLY A 138 4.27 40.91 5.76
C GLY A 138 4.04 42.33 6.31
N GLY A 139 3.71 42.47 7.60
CA GLY A 139 3.37 43.77 8.20
C GLY A 139 2.01 44.33 7.78
N SER A 140 1.17 43.54 7.11
CA SER A 140 -0.20 43.92 6.77
C SER A 140 -1.08 43.98 8.01
N SER A 141 -1.97 44.98 8.09
CA SER A 141 -3.05 45.02 9.09
C SER A 141 -4.25 44.13 8.71
N SER A 142 -4.39 43.77 7.43
CA SER A 142 -5.56 43.04 6.93
C SER A 142 -5.36 41.52 6.82
N VAL A 143 -4.11 41.05 6.76
CA VAL A 143 -3.82 39.62 6.55
C VAL A 143 -3.26 39.00 7.83
N LEU A 144 -4.04 38.13 8.45
CA LEU A 144 -3.68 37.43 9.69
C LEU A 144 -3.87 35.92 9.51
N LEU A 145 -2.82 35.16 9.79
CA LEU A 145 -2.86 33.71 9.92
C LEU A 145 -3.25 33.33 11.35
N VAL A 146 -4.08 32.30 11.47
CA VAL A 146 -4.54 31.72 12.73
C VAL A 146 -4.21 30.24 12.70
N GLY A 147 -3.53 29.73 13.72
CA GLY A 147 -3.27 28.31 13.92
C GLY A 147 -3.99 27.81 15.18
N ASN A 148 -4.67 26.68 15.04
CA ASN A 148 -5.48 26.07 16.08
C ASN A 148 -5.49 24.53 15.91
N ASP A 149 -6.21 23.82 16.77
CA ASP A 149 -6.24 22.35 16.74
C ASP A 149 -6.89 21.80 15.46
N GLY A 150 -7.63 22.63 14.71
CA GLY A 150 -8.16 22.33 13.38
C GLY A 150 -7.21 22.66 12.21
N GLY A 151 -5.98 23.11 12.47
CA GLY A 151 -4.98 23.41 11.45
C GLY A 151 -4.71 24.91 11.27
N ILE A 152 -4.69 25.37 10.02
CA ILE A 152 -4.29 26.74 9.65
C ILE A 152 -5.43 27.45 8.92
N TYR A 153 -5.71 28.67 9.34
CA TYR A 153 -6.71 29.55 8.75
C TYR A 153 -6.10 30.91 8.41
N VAL A 154 -6.75 31.64 7.51
CA VAL A 154 -6.38 33.01 7.15
C VAL A 154 -7.61 33.90 7.10
N THR A 155 -7.45 35.11 7.64
CA THR A 155 -8.34 36.22 7.32
C THR A 155 -7.61 37.23 6.43
N LEU A 156 -8.33 37.77 5.44
CA LEU A 156 -7.84 38.80 4.51
C LEU A 156 -8.42 40.19 4.82
N ASN A 157 -9.20 40.29 5.90
CA ASN A 157 -9.83 41.52 6.37
C ASN A 157 -9.73 41.65 7.90
N ALA A 158 -8.58 41.33 8.48
CA ALA A 158 -8.32 41.40 9.92
C ALA A 158 -8.48 42.82 10.51
N ASP A 159 -8.39 43.85 9.67
CA ASP A 159 -8.55 45.26 10.01
C ASP A 159 -9.99 45.78 9.87
N GLU A 160 -10.95 44.93 9.49
CA GLU A 160 -12.35 45.29 9.23
C GLU A 160 -12.94 46.18 10.34
N ALA A 161 -13.65 47.25 9.97
CA ALA A 161 -14.16 48.21 10.94
C ALA A 161 -15.24 47.58 11.85
N ASN A 162 -16.09 46.73 11.25
CA ASN A 162 -17.02 45.90 12.00
C ASN A 162 -16.36 44.56 12.39
N VAL A 163 -16.01 44.40 13.66
CA VAL A 163 -15.39 43.17 14.20
C VAL A 163 -16.14 41.88 13.83
N ASN A 164 -17.47 41.94 13.70
CA ASN A 164 -18.31 40.79 13.35
C ASN A 164 -18.32 40.45 11.84
N SER A 165 -17.62 41.22 11.02
CA SER A 165 -17.52 41.02 9.56
C SER A 165 -16.16 40.44 9.14
N VAL A 166 -15.29 40.10 10.10
CA VAL A 166 -14.04 39.37 9.85
C VAL A 166 -14.38 37.95 9.36
N VAL A 167 -13.74 37.52 8.27
CA VAL A 167 -13.95 36.19 7.68
C VAL A 167 -12.65 35.39 7.76
N PHE A 168 -12.75 34.13 8.18
CA PHE A 168 -11.65 33.17 8.21
C PHE A 168 -11.86 32.10 7.13
N ASN A 169 -10.78 31.74 6.45
CA ASN A 169 -10.75 30.72 5.41
C ASN A 169 -9.72 29.66 5.80
N GLN A 170 -10.07 28.38 5.71
CA GLN A 170 -9.14 27.29 5.97
C GLN A 170 -8.03 27.21 4.90
N LEU A 171 -6.83 26.79 5.30
CA LEU A 171 -5.67 26.55 4.44
C LEU A 171 -5.17 25.08 4.50
N ASN A 172 -6.02 24.19 5.03
CA ASN A 172 -5.66 22.80 5.35
C ASN A 172 -5.47 21.89 4.12
N ASP A 173 -5.91 22.32 2.93
CA ASP A 173 -5.85 21.51 1.69
C ASP A 173 -4.43 21.05 1.30
N THR A 174 -3.39 21.71 1.82
CA THR A 174 -1.99 21.41 1.52
C THR A 174 -1.15 21.01 2.73
N VAL A 175 -1.75 20.97 3.93
CA VAL A 175 -1.05 20.65 5.17
C VAL A 175 -1.83 19.56 5.92
N SER A 176 -1.30 18.34 5.91
CA SER A 176 -1.83 17.25 6.74
C SER A 176 -1.33 17.43 8.16
N THR A 177 -2.17 17.98 9.04
CA THR A 177 -1.88 18.17 10.48
C THR A 177 -2.75 17.30 11.38
N ILE A 178 -3.62 16.46 10.83
CA ILE A 178 -4.58 15.69 11.62
C ILE A 178 -3.86 14.69 12.52
N GLU A 179 -4.31 14.62 13.76
CA GLU A 179 -3.70 13.88 14.83
C GLU A 179 -4.56 12.66 15.18
N PHE A 180 -4.35 11.55 14.48
CA PHE A 180 -5.09 10.32 14.75
C PHE A 180 -4.53 9.60 15.97
N TYR A 181 -5.42 9.24 16.90
CA TYR A 181 -5.12 8.33 18.01
C TYR A 181 -5.14 6.88 17.55
N SER A 182 -6.16 6.47 16.80
CA SER A 182 -6.35 5.08 16.40
C SER A 182 -7.27 4.98 15.18
N GLY A 183 -7.17 3.88 14.45
CA GLY A 183 -8.05 3.60 13.33
C GLY A 183 -8.03 2.15 12.89
N ASP A 184 -8.80 1.87 11.84
CA ASP A 184 -8.91 0.56 11.22
C ASP A 184 -9.23 0.69 9.73
N ILE A 185 -8.93 -0.36 8.98
CA ILE A 185 -9.18 -0.47 7.55
C ILE A 185 -10.07 -1.67 7.26
N THR A 186 -10.86 -1.60 6.18
CA THR A 186 -11.72 -2.73 5.75
C THR A 186 -10.88 -3.92 5.29
N ASN A 187 -11.48 -5.12 5.30
CA ASN A 187 -10.82 -6.34 4.86
C ASN A 187 -10.40 -6.30 3.39
N ASN A 188 -9.37 -7.09 3.05
CA ASN A 188 -8.82 -7.20 1.71
C ASN A 188 -8.46 -5.83 1.12
N PHE A 189 -8.01 -4.89 1.95
CA PHE A 189 -7.92 -3.46 1.62
C PHE A 189 -7.16 -3.19 0.31
N ALA A 190 -6.08 -3.93 0.04
CA ALA A 190 -5.28 -3.75 -1.18
C ALA A 190 -6.02 -4.12 -2.47
N TYR A 191 -6.99 -5.04 -2.40
CA TYR A 191 -7.65 -5.63 -3.57
C TYR A 191 -9.18 -5.44 -3.58
N ALA A 192 -9.74 -4.85 -2.53
CA ALA A 192 -11.18 -4.60 -2.42
C ALA A 192 -11.63 -3.61 -3.50
N ALA A 193 -12.83 -3.81 -4.05
CA ALA A 193 -13.43 -2.86 -4.98
C ALA A 193 -13.79 -1.52 -4.31
N GLN A 194 -14.08 -1.56 -3.01
CA GLN A 194 -14.44 -0.40 -2.20
C GLN A 194 -13.74 -0.46 -0.83
N PRO A 195 -12.41 -0.25 -0.80
CA PRO A 195 -11.69 -0.21 0.47
C PRO A 195 -12.16 0.98 1.28
N GLY A 196 -12.07 0.88 2.61
CA GLY A 196 -12.50 1.92 3.52
C GLY A 196 -11.60 2.05 4.74
N VAL A 197 -11.59 3.24 5.32
CA VAL A 197 -10.79 3.59 6.51
C VAL A 197 -11.63 4.37 7.51
N ASN A 198 -11.41 4.12 8.79
CA ASN A 198 -12.09 4.76 9.93
C ASN A 198 -11.04 5.15 10.97
N ALA A 199 -11.06 6.38 11.47
CA ALA A 199 -10.08 6.81 12.49
C ALA A 199 -10.64 7.93 13.38
N GLY A 200 -10.15 7.98 14.61
CA GLY A 200 -10.44 9.04 15.58
C GLY A 200 -9.27 9.98 15.76
N ALA A 201 -9.52 11.29 15.64
CA ALA A 201 -8.53 12.35 15.77
C ALA A 201 -8.80 13.25 16.98
N GLN A 202 -7.73 13.71 17.62
CA GLN A 202 -7.80 14.71 18.68
C GLN A 202 -8.46 16.00 18.16
N ASP A 203 -9.45 16.52 18.90
CA ASP A 203 -10.25 17.73 18.64
C ASP A 203 -11.00 17.80 17.29
N ASN A 204 -10.67 16.92 16.35
CA ASN A 204 -11.16 16.87 14.97
C ASN A 204 -12.11 15.69 14.72
N GLY A 205 -12.52 15.01 15.80
CA GLY A 205 -13.55 14.00 15.80
C GLY A 205 -13.16 12.69 15.13
N SER A 206 -14.17 11.86 14.86
CA SER A 206 -14.01 10.60 14.14
C SER A 206 -14.47 10.75 12.70
N SER A 207 -13.65 10.28 11.78
CA SER A 207 -13.84 10.45 10.34
C SER A 207 -13.66 9.15 9.58
N THR A 208 -14.27 9.06 8.41
CA THR A 208 -14.18 7.88 7.54
C THR A 208 -13.91 8.27 6.09
N TYR A 209 -13.43 7.32 5.31
CA TYR A 209 -13.45 7.41 3.85
C TYR A 209 -13.65 6.03 3.24
N VAL A 210 -14.37 5.96 2.12
CA VAL A 210 -14.55 4.73 1.32
C VAL A 210 -14.27 5.07 -0.15
N TRP A 211 -13.28 4.42 -0.74
CA TRP A 211 -12.95 4.63 -2.15
C TRP A 211 -13.96 3.92 -3.04
N THR A 212 -14.31 4.52 -4.18
CA THR A 212 -15.29 3.95 -5.12
C THR A 212 -14.65 3.18 -6.27
N THR A 213 -13.34 3.28 -6.45
CA THR A 213 -12.60 2.74 -7.61
C THR A 213 -11.50 1.74 -7.24
N GLY A 214 -11.53 1.16 -6.03
CA GLY A 214 -10.62 0.09 -5.61
C GLY A 214 -9.14 0.46 -5.48
N VAL A 215 -8.76 1.72 -5.71
CA VAL A 215 -7.37 2.18 -5.60
C VAL A 215 -7.29 3.20 -4.46
N PRO A 216 -6.82 2.80 -3.27
CA PRO A 216 -6.54 3.71 -2.18
C PRO A 216 -5.50 4.77 -2.56
N GLY A 217 -5.69 5.99 -2.07
CA GLY A 217 -4.80 7.13 -2.30
C GLY A 217 -5.23 8.31 -1.42
N PRO A 218 -4.52 9.46 -1.48
CA PRO A 218 -4.88 10.64 -0.69
C PRO A 218 -6.37 10.98 -0.86
N ALA A 219 -7.06 11.17 0.25
CA ALA A 219 -8.51 11.36 0.28
C ALA A 219 -8.90 12.43 1.31
N MET A 220 -9.98 13.14 1.02
CA MET A 220 -10.60 14.07 1.99
C MET A 220 -11.53 13.28 2.90
N TRP A 221 -11.10 13.09 4.14
CA TRP A 221 -11.84 12.36 5.16
C TRP A 221 -13.17 13.03 5.47
N GLN A 222 -14.19 12.21 5.73
CA GLN A 222 -15.55 12.66 6.00
C GLN A 222 -15.79 12.60 7.51
N LEU A 223 -15.90 13.75 8.16
CA LEU A 223 -16.26 13.85 9.57
C LEU A 223 -17.62 13.19 9.81
N ARG A 224 -17.67 12.26 10.76
CA ARG A 224 -18.90 11.55 11.15
C ARG A 224 -19.38 11.97 12.53
N ARG A 225 -18.45 12.23 13.45
CA ARG A 225 -18.73 12.69 14.82
C ARG A 225 -17.67 13.70 15.25
N GLY A 226 -18.07 14.88 15.75
CA GLY A 226 -17.15 15.90 16.29
C GLY A 226 -16.71 15.63 17.72
N GLY A 227 -15.98 16.57 18.33
CA GLY A 227 -15.29 16.40 19.61
C GLY A 227 -13.91 15.75 19.40
N ASP A 228 -13.35 15.09 20.41
CA ASP A 228 -12.15 14.26 20.21
C ASP A 228 -12.55 12.84 19.79
N GLY A 229 -12.11 12.42 18.60
CA GLY A 229 -12.13 11.02 18.19
C GLY A 229 -10.97 10.25 18.80
N MET A 230 -11.25 9.03 19.28
CA MET A 230 -10.25 8.16 19.92
C MET A 230 -10.12 6.83 19.14
N PHE A 231 -10.50 5.69 19.72
CA PHE A 231 -10.46 4.41 19.03
C PHE A 231 -11.57 4.28 17.97
N ALA A 232 -11.20 3.69 16.84
CA ALA A 232 -12.11 3.39 15.73
C ALA A 232 -11.85 1.96 15.22
N ARG A 233 -12.93 1.18 14.99
CA ARG A 233 -12.85 -0.20 14.47
C ARG A 233 -13.90 -0.43 13.38
N ILE A 234 -13.62 -1.35 12.48
CA ILE A 234 -14.53 -1.76 11.40
C ILE A 234 -14.79 -3.27 11.53
N GLU A 235 -16.03 -3.67 11.37
CA GLU A 235 -16.40 -5.08 11.28
C GLU A 235 -15.99 -5.66 9.94
N GLN A 236 -15.19 -6.74 9.97
CA GLN A 236 -14.35 -7.15 8.85
C GLN A 236 -14.96 -8.19 7.89
N LYS A 237 -16.16 -8.74 8.16
CA LYS A 237 -16.81 -9.71 7.25
C LYS A 237 -17.91 -9.07 6.41
N ALA A 238 -18.84 -8.35 7.04
CA ALA A 238 -19.94 -7.70 6.33
C ALA A 238 -19.64 -6.24 6.00
N GLY A 239 -18.68 -5.60 6.69
CA GLY A 239 -18.33 -4.19 6.48
C GLY A 239 -19.45 -3.22 6.90
N LEU A 240 -20.44 -3.70 7.64
CA LEU A 240 -21.66 -2.95 7.98
C LEU A 240 -21.54 -2.19 9.29
N ARG A 241 -20.69 -2.65 10.22
CA ARG A 241 -20.53 -2.02 11.53
C ARG A 241 -19.25 -1.20 11.61
N TRP A 242 -19.42 0.09 11.87
CA TRP A 242 -18.34 1.06 11.97
C TRP A 242 -18.42 1.71 13.34
N TYR A 243 -17.39 1.49 14.16
CA TYR A 243 -17.32 1.93 15.54
C TYR A 243 -16.46 3.17 15.66
N GLN A 244 -16.92 4.13 16.44
CA GLN A 244 -16.25 5.39 16.69
C GLN A 244 -16.41 5.79 18.15
N GLU A 245 -15.34 6.25 18.76
CA GLU A 245 -15.31 6.67 20.14
C GLU A 245 -15.17 8.20 20.24
N SER A 246 -15.85 8.77 21.23
CA SER A 246 -15.50 10.06 21.85
C SER A 246 -14.80 9.78 23.18
N GLN A 247 -13.96 10.70 23.67
CA GLN A 247 -13.25 10.64 24.96
C GLN A 247 -13.92 9.80 26.05
N ASN A 248 -13.12 9.09 26.84
CA ASN A 248 -13.54 8.35 28.02
C ASN A 248 -14.49 7.18 27.72
N GLY A 249 -14.37 6.56 26.55
CA GLY A 249 -15.11 5.35 26.18
C GLY A 249 -16.55 5.61 25.77
N ASN A 250 -16.88 6.82 25.28
CA ASN A 250 -18.18 7.11 24.70
C ASN A 250 -18.24 6.52 23.28
N LEU A 251 -18.63 5.24 23.20
CA LEU A 251 -18.64 4.45 21.99
C LEU A 251 -19.96 4.58 21.21
N TYR A 252 -19.85 4.68 19.89
CA TYR A 252 -20.96 4.73 18.95
C TYR A 252 -20.71 3.78 17.78
N VAL A 253 -21.79 3.27 17.19
CA VAL A 253 -21.75 2.35 16.06
C VAL A 253 -22.75 2.76 15.00
N SER A 254 -22.34 2.75 13.73
CA SER A 254 -23.28 2.65 12.61
C SER A 254 -23.43 1.21 12.18
N THR A 255 -24.65 0.73 11.94
CA THR A 255 -24.94 -0.64 11.50
C THR A 255 -25.29 -0.73 10.01
N THR A 256 -25.10 0.36 9.27
CA THR A 256 -25.44 0.47 7.84
C THR A 256 -24.25 1.01 7.03
N GLY A 257 -23.03 0.76 7.49
CA GLY A 257 -21.78 1.21 6.86
C GLY A 257 -21.33 2.62 7.25
N ALA A 258 -20.18 3.03 6.71
CA ALA A 258 -19.47 4.27 7.08
C ALA A 258 -20.32 5.54 7.05
N GLY A 259 -21.24 5.65 6.07
CA GLY A 259 -22.10 6.81 5.84
C GLY A 259 -23.42 6.78 6.62
N GLY A 260 -23.71 5.73 7.39
CA GLY A 260 -24.94 5.59 8.16
C GLY A 260 -25.00 6.48 9.40
N SER A 261 -26.15 6.44 10.08
CA SER A 261 -26.34 7.07 11.39
C SER A 261 -25.59 6.28 12.46
N TYR A 262 -25.04 6.99 13.45
CA TYR A 262 -24.30 6.40 14.56
C TYR A 262 -25.17 6.40 15.83
N GLY A 263 -25.45 5.21 16.37
CA GLY A 263 -26.18 4.99 17.62
C GLY A 263 -25.24 4.72 18.79
N ASN A 264 -25.73 4.88 20.02
CA ASN A 264 -24.95 4.60 21.22
C ASN A 264 -24.58 3.11 21.33
N ALA A 265 -23.31 2.83 21.60
CA ALA A 265 -22.74 1.50 21.86
C ALA A 265 -21.92 1.46 23.19
N THR A 266 -22.02 2.52 24.00
CA THR A 266 -21.27 2.69 25.26
C THR A 266 -21.75 1.72 26.33
N GLY A 267 -20.83 0.97 26.94
CA GLY A 267 -21.12 0.09 28.08
C GLY A 267 -21.13 0.80 29.43
N ALA A 268 -21.42 0.05 30.49
CA ALA A 268 -21.67 0.57 31.84
C ALA A 268 -20.38 0.82 32.66
N TRP A 269 -19.31 1.32 32.04
CA TRP A 269 -18.00 1.58 32.66
C TRP A 269 -17.81 3.02 33.16
N SER A 270 -18.86 3.84 33.19
CA SER A 270 -18.75 5.25 33.62
C SER A 270 -18.28 5.43 35.08
N GLY A 271 -18.50 4.42 35.93
CA GLY A 271 -17.99 4.36 37.30
C GLY A 271 -16.56 3.82 37.43
N ASP A 272 -15.99 3.28 36.35
CA ASP A 272 -14.63 2.74 36.36
C ASP A 272 -13.58 3.83 36.13
N THR A 273 -12.41 3.70 36.78
CA THR A 273 -11.19 4.39 36.34
C THR A 273 -10.84 3.92 34.93
N ARG A 274 -10.64 4.87 34.02
CA ARG A 274 -10.46 4.61 32.59
C ARG A 274 -9.64 5.70 31.93
N SER A 275 -9.06 5.37 30.78
CA SER A 275 -8.29 6.31 29.96
C SER A 275 -9.20 7.35 29.30
N PHE A 276 -8.62 8.51 29.00
CA PHE A 276 -9.20 9.49 28.08
C PHE A 276 -9.31 8.93 26.65
N VAL A 277 -8.32 8.13 26.24
CA VAL A 277 -8.25 7.37 24.99
C VAL A 277 -8.61 5.91 25.34
N PHE A 278 -9.88 5.53 25.28
CA PHE A 278 -10.36 4.29 25.88
C PHE A 278 -10.25 3.11 24.89
N PRO A 279 -9.39 2.11 25.15
CA PRO A 279 -9.17 1.03 24.20
C PRO A 279 -10.39 0.11 24.11
N TYR A 280 -10.72 -0.29 22.88
CA TYR A 280 -11.60 -1.41 22.59
C TYR A 280 -11.13 -2.10 21.31
N GLU A 281 -11.38 -3.40 21.22
CA GLU A 281 -10.91 -4.24 20.14
C GLU A 281 -12.02 -5.19 19.71
N MET A 282 -12.04 -5.48 18.41
CA MET A 282 -12.92 -6.47 17.83
C MET A 282 -12.11 -7.72 17.52
N ASP A 283 -12.66 -8.90 17.81
CA ASP A 283 -12.11 -10.11 17.24
C ASP A 283 -12.38 -10.11 15.74
N LYS A 284 -11.35 -9.75 14.98
CA LYS A 284 -11.43 -9.58 13.53
C LYS A 284 -10.88 -10.74 12.73
N PHE A 285 -10.24 -11.75 13.34
CA PHE A 285 -9.60 -12.86 12.64
C PHE A 285 -10.34 -14.20 12.87
N ASP A 286 -10.64 -14.58 14.12
CA ASP A 286 -11.31 -15.85 14.46
C ASP A 286 -12.81 -15.68 14.79
N CYS A 287 -13.43 -14.64 14.22
CA CYS A 287 -14.83 -14.34 14.51
C CYS A 287 -15.76 -15.43 13.94
N PRO A 288 -16.61 -16.09 14.75
CA PRO A 288 -17.30 -17.33 14.34
C PRO A 288 -18.55 -17.10 13.48
N GLY A 289 -19.13 -15.89 13.53
CA GLY A 289 -20.37 -15.55 12.85
C GLY A 289 -20.20 -15.08 11.39
N ALA A 290 -21.33 -14.75 10.77
CA ALA A 290 -21.35 -14.04 9.48
C ALA A 290 -20.94 -12.56 9.60
N ILE A 291 -20.96 -12.03 10.82
CA ILE A 291 -20.55 -10.68 11.21
C ILE A 291 -19.63 -10.86 12.43
N CYS A 292 -18.54 -10.11 12.51
CA CYS A 292 -17.70 -10.08 13.69
C CYS A 292 -18.35 -9.25 14.81
N ASP A 293 -18.88 -9.93 15.83
CA ASP A 293 -19.65 -9.32 16.93
C ASP A 293 -19.00 -9.51 18.31
N HIS A 294 -17.87 -10.20 18.40
CA HIS A 294 -17.12 -10.34 19.65
C HIS A 294 -16.19 -9.14 19.84
N MET A 295 -16.33 -8.45 20.97
CA MET A 295 -15.53 -7.27 21.28
C MET A 295 -15.15 -7.26 22.76
N ILE A 296 -13.97 -6.71 23.05
CA ILE A 296 -13.50 -6.38 24.41
C ILE A 296 -13.17 -4.89 24.52
N ALA A 297 -13.27 -4.36 25.73
CA ALA A 297 -12.94 -2.97 26.03
C ALA A 297 -12.27 -2.82 27.42
N GLY A 298 -11.37 -1.85 27.56
CA GLY A 298 -10.44 -1.75 28.68
C GLY A 298 -10.62 -0.52 29.56
N SER A 299 -11.17 -0.71 30.76
CA SER A 299 -11.09 0.27 31.87
C SER A 299 -9.88 -0.05 32.77
N TYR A 300 -9.99 -0.08 34.09
CA TYR A 300 -9.04 -0.83 34.92
C TYR A 300 -9.26 -2.36 34.85
N ARG A 301 -10.35 -2.77 34.20
CA ARG A 301 -10.79 -4.15 33.97
C ARG A 301 -11.36 -4.30 32.55
N VAL A 302 -11.46 -5.54 32.07
CA VAL A 302 -12.01 -5.89 30.77
C VAL A 302 -13.52 -6.07 30.84
N TRP A 303 -14.17 -5.41 29.88
CA TRP A 303 -15.56 -5.60 29.51
C TRP A 303 -15.62 -6.38 28.21
N GLU A 304 -16.63 -7.21 28.04
CA GLU A 304 -16.82 -8.02 26.84
C GLU A 304 -18.28 -7.96 26.36
N THR A 305 -18.47 -8.08 25.05
CA THR A 305 -19.77 -8.34 24.42
C THR A 305 -19.59 -9.37 23.32
N VAL A 306 -20.60 -10.22 23.14
CA VAL A 306 -20.70 -11.19 22.03
C VAL A 306 -21.78 -10.77 21.02
N LEU A 307 -22.30 -9.55 21.16
CA LEU A 307 -23.39 -8.98 20.35
C LEU A 307 -22.97 -7.67 19.66
N GLY A 308 -21.67 -7.39 19.59
CA GLY A 308 -21.06 -6.24 18.93
C GLY A 308 -21.57 -4.90 19.48
N ALA A 309 -21.86 -4.85 20.79
CA ALA A 309 -22.40 -3.68 21.47
C ALA A 309 -23.77 -3.20 20.92
N VAL A 310 -24.54 -4.07 20.27
CA VAL A 310 -25.89 -3.78 19.77
C VAL A 310 -26.89 -4.77 20.38
N PRO A 311 -27.67 -4.38 21.42
CA PRO A 311 -27.71 -3.06 22.05
C PRO A 311 -26.49 -2.79 22.94
N ALA A 312 -26.26 -1.52 23.28
CA ALA A 312 -25.18 -1.09 24.18
C ALA A 312 -25.21 -1.77 25.56
N SER A 313 -26.38 -2.23 26.02
CA SER A 313 -26.51 -2.97 27.28
C SER A 313 -25.96 -4.41 27.24
N SER A 314 -25.43 -4.85 26.10
CA SER A 314 -24.86 -6.21 25.93
C SER A 314 -23.48 -6.40 26.57
N TRP A 315 -22.81 -5.31 26.96
CA TRP A 315 -21.52 -5.38 27.65
C TRP A 315 -21.65 -6.01 29.04
N TYR A 316 -20.73 -6.89 29.37
CA TYR A 316 -20.59 -7.50 30.70
C TYR A 316 -19.13 -7.45 31.17
N ILE A 317 -18.93 -7.40 32.49
CA ILE A 317 -17.58 -7.46 33.07
C ILE A 317 -17.06 -8.88 32.91
N ASN A 318 -15.84 -9.02 32.38
CA ASN A 318 -15.21 -10.33 32.25
C ASN A 318 -13.79 -10.39 32.83
N SER A 319 -13.43 -9.47 33.71
CA SER A 319 -12.19 -9.57 34.48
C SER A 319 -12.29 -8.90 35.86
N PRO A 320 -11.41 -9.24 36.82
CA PRO A 320 -11.14 -8.42 37.99
C PRO A 320 -10.37 -7.14 37.61
N ASN A 321 -9.92 -6.37 38.61
CA ASN A 321 -8.97 -5.27 38.37
C ASN A 321 -7.63 -5.83 37.87
N LEU A 322 -7.20 -5.41 36.69
CA LEU A 322 -5.98 -5.90 36.04
C LEU A 322 -4.76 -4.99 36.25
N THR A 323 -4.97 -3.81 36.84
CA THR A 323 -3.93 -2.81 37.14
C THR A 323 -3.24 -3.09 38.47
N LYS A 324 -2.12 -2.41 38.74
CA LYS A 324 -1.47 -2.40 40.07
C LYS A 324 -2.17 -1.44 41.03
N GLY A 325 -2.89 -0.45 40.52
CA GLY A 325 -3.57 0.58 41.31
C GLY A 325 -2.62 1.62 41.91
N THR A 326 -1.37 1.67 41.45
CA THR A 326 -0.31 2.51 42.04
C THR A 326 -0.33 3.95 41.54
N LEU A 327 -1.06 4.25 40.46
CA LEU A 327 -1.11 5.58 39.84
C LEU A 327 -2.45 6.30 40.07
N GLY A 328 -3.30 5.80 40.97
CA GLY A 328 -4.62 6.36 41.24
C GLY A 328 -5.50 6.36 39.99
N ASN A 329 -6.04 7.53 39.61
CA ASN A 329 -6.88 7.71 38.41
C ASN A 329 -6.14 7.48 37.08
N ARG A 330 -4.83 7.21 37.10
CA ARG A 330 -4.03 6.81 35.94
C ARG A 330 -3.72 5.31 35.89
N SER A 331 -4.32 4.51 36.77
CA SER A 331 -4.21 3.05 36.75
C SER A 331 -5.35 2.50 35.90
N PHE A 332 -5.10 2.33 34.60
CA PHE A 332 -6.06 1.81 33.62
C PHE A 332 -5.35 0.95 32.57
N ILE A 333 -6.12 0.17 31.83
CA ILE A 333 -5.68 -0.56 30.64
C ILE A 333 -5.46 0.47 29.53
N ASN A 334 -4.25 0.48 28.96
CA ASN A 334 -3.91 1.30 27.80
C ASN A 334 -4.35 0.64 26.52
N GLN A 335 -4.22 -0.68 26.44
CA GLN A 335 -4.43 -1.40 25.21
C GLN A 335 -4.73 -2.88 25.43
N LEU A 336 -5.42 -3.46 24.46
CA LEU A 336 -5.90 -4.84 24.48
C LEU A 336 -5.93 -5.40 23.06
N SER A 337 -5.61 -6.69 22.92
CA SER A 337 -5.51 -7.34 21.62
C SER A 337 -5.98 -8.80 21.70
N TYR A 338 -6.84 -9.21 20.78
CA TYR A 338 -7.21 -10.62 20.62
C TYR A 338 -6.08 -11.40 19.97
N ALA A 339 -5.98 -12.69 20.30
CA ALA A 339 -5.14 -13.61 19.53
C ALA A 339 -5.75 -13.82 18.13
N PRO A 340 -5.03 -13.55 17.02
CA PRO A 340 -5.59 -13.81 15.69
C PRO A 340 -5.95 -15.27 15.44
N SER A 341 -5.23 -16.20 16.11
CA SER A 341 -5.45 -17.64 16.00
C SER A 341 -6.67 -18.15 16.78
N THR A 342 -7.25 -17.35 17.69
CA THR A 342 -8.43 -17.76 18.47
C THR A 342 -9.20 -16.61 19.09
N ASN A 343 -10.53 -16.69 19.03
CA ASN A 343 -11.44 -15.74 19.66
C ASN A 343 -11.59 -15.87 21.20
N THR A 344 -10.89 -16.83 21.81
CA THR A 344 -11.01 -17.12 23.25
C THR A 344 -9.87 -16.57 24.10
N THR A 345 -8.84 -16.00 23.48
CA THR A 345 -7.62 -15.52 24.15
C THR A 345 -7.33 -14.08 23.77
N ALA A 346 -6.94 -13.26 24.75
CA ALA A 346 -6.53 -11.87 24.53
C ALA A 346 -5.45 -11.45 25.52
N ILE A 347 -4.65 -10.45 25.16
CA ILE A 347 -3.63 -9.81 26.01
C ILE A 347 -4.04 -8.38 26.34
N VAL A 348 -3.66 -7.91 27.52
CA VAL A 348 -3.86 -6.51 27.95
C VAL A 348 -2.59 -5.92 28.52
N GLY A 349 -2.36 -4.64 28.23
CA GLY A 349 -1.28 -3.82 28.80
C GLY A 349 -1.85 -2.64 29.58
N THR A 350 -1.25 -2.29 30.73
CA THR A 350 -1.71 -1.19 31.59
C THR A 350 -0.72 -0.04 31.67
N ASN A 351 -1.26 1.14 31.96
CA ASN A 351 -0.48 2.36 32.16
C ASN A 351 0.46 2.29 33.38
N ASP A 352 0.17 1.42 34.35
CA ASP A 352 1.03 1.16 35.50
C ASP A 352 1.97 -0.06 35.32
N GLY A 353 2.13 -0.54 34.08
CA GLY A 353 3.16 -1.50 33.71
C GLY A 353 2.86 -2.95 34.08
N ASN A 354 1.57 -3.34 34.09
CA ASN A 354 1.15 -4.74 34.10
C ASN A 354 0.86 -5.24 32.68
N VAL A 355 1.09 -6.53 32.46
CA VAL A 355 0.58 -7.29 31.31
C VAL A 355 -0.16 -8.53 31.82
N GLN A 356 -1.34 -8.80 31.27
CA GLN A 356 -2.11 -10.01 31.58
C GLN A 356 -2.61 -10.68 30.31
N ILE A 357 -2.77 -12.01 30.36
CA ILE A 357 -3.39 -12.80 29.29
C ILE A 357 -4.67 -13.43 29.82
N GLY A 358 -5.76 -13.21 29.08
CA GLY A 358 -7.09 -13.72 29.33
C GLY A 358 -7.37 -14.96 28.48
N TYR A 359 -8.03 -15.95 29.08
CA TYR A 359 -8.45 -17.20 28.45
C TYR A 359 -9.95 -17.41 28.64
N ALA A 360 -10.56 -18.25 27.80
CA ALA A 360 -11.98 -18.58 27.84
C ALA A 360 -12.90 -17.35 27.71
N LEU A 361 -12.52 -16.40 26.86
CA LEU A 361 -13.40 -15.33 26.38
C LEU A 361 -14.51 -15.91 25.48
N GLY A 362 -15.49 -15.08 25.13
CA GLY A 362 -16.54 -15.39 24.15
C GLY A 362 -17.71 -16.21 24.70
N GLN A 363 -17.81 -16.42 26.02
CA GLN A 363 -18.85 -17.28 26.62
C GLN A 363 -20.22 -16.60 26.74
N GLY A 364 -20.30 -15.27 26.59
CA GLY A 364 -21.55 -14.51 26.72
C GLY A 364 -22.05 -14.40 28.16
N VAL A 365 -21.21 -14.72 29.15
CA VAL A 365 -21.56 -14.72 30.58
C VAL A 365 -20.47 -14.01 31.38
N ALA A 366 -20.89 -13.10 32.26
CA ALA A 366 -19.99 -12.30 33.09
C ALA A 366 -19.06 -13.15 33.97
N ASN A 367 -17.83 -12.69 34.13
CA ASN A 367 -16.80 -13.27 35.00
C ASN A 367 -16.49 -14.76 34.73
N THR A 368 -16.48 -15.16 33.46
CA THR A 368 -16.12 -16.51 33.02
C THR A 368 -14.70 -16.62 32.50
N ALA A 369 -14.10 -15.53 32.01
CA ALA A 369 -12.72 -15.54 31.55
C ALA A 369 -11.72 -15.66 32.70
N ILE A 370 -10.60 -16.31 32.40
CA ILE A 370 -9.49 -16.55 33.33
C ILE A 370 -8.36 -15.60 32.95
N TRP A 371 -8.02 -14.67 33.85
CA TRP A 371 -6.93 -13.71 33.64
C TRP A 371 -5.70 -14.08 34.44
N VAL A 372 -4.57 -14.18 33.76
CA VAL A 372 -3.27 -14.51 34.35
C VAL A 372 -2.34 -13.31 34.22
N ASN A 373 -1.88 -12.83 35.38
CA ASN A 373 -0.88 -11.78 35.43
C ASN A 373 0.49 -12.33 35.03
N VAL A 374 0.94 -11.97 33.83
CA VAL A 374 2.23 -12.40 33.27
C VAL A 374 3.32 -11.34 33.48
N THR A 375 3.09 -10.27 34.23
CA THR A 375 4.06 -9.18 34.44
C THR A 375 5.38 -9.64 35.06
N GLY A 376 5.39 -10.77 35.78
CA GLY A 376 6.61 -11.33 36.38
C GLY A 376 7.29 -10.38 37.39
N ASN A 377 6.49 -9.61 38.14
CA ASN A 377 6.95 -8.55 39.05
C ASN A 377 7.88 -7.51 38.40
N ASN A 378 7.80 -7.34 37.07
CA ASN A 378 8.70 -6.47 36.30
C ASN A 378 10.18 -6.80 36.47
N THR A 379 10.53 -8.09 36.58
CA THR A 379 11.93 -8.55 36.66
C THR A 379 12.64 -8.54 35.31
N VAL A 380 11.89 -8.66 34.22
CA VAL A 380 12.37 -8.51 32.83
C VAL A 380 11.61 -7.38 32.14
N LEU A 381 10.27 -7.46 32.12
CA LEU A 381 9.42 -6.40 31.59
C LEU A 381 9.57 -5.10 32.42
N PRO A 382 9.92 -3.95 31.83
CA PRO A 382 10.12 -2.71 32.58
C PRO A 382 8.83 -2.22 33.25
N ASN A 383 8.95 -1.65 34.45
CA ASN A 383 7.83 -1.00 35.14
C ASN A 383 7.56 0.41 34.58
N ARG A 384 7.09 0.46 33.33
CA ARG A 384 6.72 1.65 32.57
C ARG A 384 5.34 1.43 31.92
N PRO A 385 4.66 2.49 31.44
CA PRO A 385 3.42 2.33 30.68
C PRO A 385 3.62 1.34 29.52
N VAL A 386 2.78 0.32 29.47
CA VAL A 386 2.67 -0.56 28.29
C VAL A 386 1.71 0.15 27.36
N LEU A 387 2.20 0.67 26.24
CA LEU A 387 1.42 1.49 25.32
C LEU A 387 0.62 0.64 24.33
N ASP A 388 1.17 -0.51 23.93
CA ASP A 388 0.48 -1.47 23.08
C ASP A 388 0.89 -2.92 23.37
N VAL A 389 0.02 -3.85 22.98
CA VAL A 389 0.21 -5.29 23.12
C VAL A 389 -0.31 -6.00 21.88
N ALA A 390 0.39 -7.04 21.44
CA ALA A 390 -0.03 -7.87 20.33
C ALA A 390 0.09 -9.35 20.70
N MET A 391 -0.66 -10.20 20.01
CA MET A 391 -0.54 -11.65 20.09
C MET A 391 0.01 -12.19 18.79
N ASP A 392 0.78 -13.27 18.89
CA ASP A 392 1.24 -13.99 17.72
C ASP A 392 0.05 -14.56 16.92
N PRO A 393 0.06 -14.41 15.58
CA PRO A 393 -1.07 -14.75 14.74
C PRO A 393 -1.31 -16.26 14.59
N GLU A 394 -0.30 -17.09 14.84
CA GLU A 394 -0.39 -18.55 14.73
C GLU A 394 -0.40 -19.25 16.09
N ASN A 395 0.10 -18.59 17.14
CA ASN A 395 0.24 -19.18 18.46
C ASN A 395 -0.21 -18.25 19.60
N ALA A 396 -1.44 -18.44 20.08
CA ALA A 396 -2.02 -17.73 21.22
C ALA A 396 -1.28 -17.88 22.58
N ASN A 397 -0.15 -18.58 22.65
CA ASN A 397 0.73 -18.60 23.83
C ASN A 397 1.89 -17.60 23.75
N ILE A 398 2.04 -16.90 22.62
CA ILE A 398 3.08 -15.89 22.42
C ILE A 398 2.41 -14.52 22.35
N GLY A 399 2.91 -13.58 23.16
CA GLY A 399 2.46 -12.20 23.19
C GLY A 399 3.62 -11.22 23.19
N TYR A 400 3.31 -9.97 22.88
CA TYR A 400 4.27 -8.89 22.74
C TYR A 400 3.79 -7.66 23.50
N ALA A 401 4.73 -6.84 24.00
CA ALA A 401 4.45 -5.59 24.68
C ALA A 401 5.38 -4.47 24.16
N ALA A 402 4.77 -3.36 23.72
CA ALA A 402 5.44 -2.10 23.45
C ALA A 402 5.46 -1.24 24.72
N VAL A 403 6.64 -0.81 25.13
CA VAL A 403 6.88 -0.12 26.40
C VAL A 403 7.27 1.33 26.12
N GLY A 404 6.46 2.26 26.65
CA GLY A 404 6.68 3.69 26.50
C GLY A 404 7.78 4.26 27.40
N GLY A 405 8.09 5.54 27.22
CA GLY A 405 9.11 6.26 27.99
C GLY A 405 10.55 5.83 27.68
N PHE A 406 11.50 6.22 28.54
CA PHE A 406 12.93 6.02 28.29
C PHE A 406 13.58 5.04 29.27
N ASN A 407 14.66 4.37 28.84
CA ASN A 407 15.42 3.42 29.66
C ASN A 407 15.88 3.99 31.02
N GLN A 408 16.12 5.30 31.10
CA GLN A 408 16.53 6.01 32.31
C GLN A 408 15.49 5.95 33.43
N ASN A 409 14.21 5.72 33.09
CA ASN A 409 13.14 5.57 34.07
C ASN A 409 13.16 4.18 34.73
N THR A 410 13.77 3.18 34.08
CA THR A 410 13.90 1.79 34.58
C THR A 410 15.30 1.25 34.27
N PRO A 411 16.37 1.81 34.88
CA PRO A 411 17.74 1.52 34.47
C PRO A 411 18.17 0.06 34.68
N THR A 412 17.49 -0.70 35.54
CA THR A 412 17.76 -2.12 35.78
C THR A 412 17.04 -3.07 34.82
N THR A 413 16.05 -2.56 34.09
CA THR A 413 15.26 -3.29 33.08
C THR A 413 15.05 -2.34 31.89
N PRO A 414 16.08 -2.09 31.07
CA PRO A 414 15.97 -1.28 29.85
C PRO A 414 15.25 -2.07 28.75
N GLY A 415 14.92 -1.41 27.64
CA GLY A 415 14.29 -2.01 26.46
C GLY A 415 12.89 -1.44 26.20
N HIS A 416 12.37 -1.63 24.99
CA HIS A 416 11.10 -1.08 24.51
C HIS A 416 10.16 -2.12 23.93
N VAL A 417 10.68 -3.29 23.50
CA VAL A 417 9.88 -4.38 22.93
C VAL A 417 10.19 -5.66 23.67
N PHE A 418 9.16 -6.32 24.18
CA PHE A 418 9.29 -7.56 24.94
C PHE A 418 8.35 -8.63 24.40
N ARG A 419 8.81 -9.87 24.38
CA ARG A 419 8.02 -11.06 24.00
C ARG A 419 7.83 -11.95 25.22
N VAL A 420 6.58 -12.32 25.50
CA VAL A 420 6.21 -13.32 26.50
C VAL A 420 5.87 -14.63 25.81
N GLU A 421 6.34 -15.73 26.38
CA GLU A 421 5.99 -17.08 25.94
C GLU A 421 5.42 -17.86 27.12
N CYS A 422 4.16 -18.27 26.96
CA CYS A 422 3.38 -19.01 27.93
C CYS A 422 3.55 -20.52 27.76
N SER A 423 3.51 -21.22 28.89
CA SER A 423 3.58 -22.68 28.97
C SER A 423 2.65 -23.22 30.06
N GLY A 424 2.23 -24.47 29.90
CA GLY A 424 1.23 -25.09 30.77
C GLY A 424 -0.19 -24.58 30.52
N LEU A 425 -1.16 -25.20 31.17
CA LEU A 425 -2.57 -24.82 31.03
C LEU A 425 -2.77 -23.36 31.47
N ASN A 426 -3.44 -22.56 30.63
CA ASN A 426 -3.74 -21.15 30.86
C ASN A 426 -2.53 -20.32 31.32
N CYS A 427 -1.35 -20.52 30.72
CA CYS A 427 -0.12 -19.79 31.07
C CYS A 427 0.25 -19.85 32.56
N SER A 428 0.07 -21.01 33.19
CA SER A 428 0.52 -21.24 34.57
C SER A 428 2.03 -21.03 34.77
N SER A 429 2.82 -21.03 33.70
CA SER A 429 4.23 -20.61 33.68
C SER A 429 4.51 -19.78 32.42
N PHE A 430 5.42 -18.80 32.52
CA PHE A 430 5.79 -17.94 31.39
C PHE A 430 7.24 -17.50 31.47
N THR A 431 7.78 -17.07 30.33
CA THR A 431 9.10 -16.45 30.22
C THR A 431 9.02 -15.17 29.40
N TRP A 432 9.78 -14.15 29.79
CA TRP A 432 9.92 -12.92 29.02
C TRP A 432 11.31 -12.85 28.39
N ALA A 433 11.37 -12.34 27.17
CA ALA A 433 12.59 -11.95 26.49
C ALA A 433 12.52 -10.48 26.07
N ASP A 434 13.62 -9.76 26.29
CA ASP A 434 13.83 -8.44 25.67
C ASP A 434 14.12 -8.65 24.18
N LYS A 435 13.29 -8.02 23.34
CA LYS A 435 13.37 -8.06 21.87
C LYS A 435 13.70 -6.71 21.27
N SER A 436 14.18 -5.77 22.09
CA SER A 436 14.51 -4.40 21.66
C SER A 436 15.67 -4.35 20.68
N GLY A 437 16.64 -5.27 20.78
CA GLY A 437 17.71 -5.37 19.80
C GLY A 437 18.52 -4.08 19.65
N ASN A 438 18.62 -3.58 18.42
CA ASN A 438 19.23 -2.31 18.04
C ASN A 438 18.26 -1.12 18.01
N LEU A 439 17.02 -1.24 18.50
CA LEU A 439 16.08 -0.11 18.55
C LEU A 439 16.70 1.08 19.31
N PRO A 440 16.50 2.31 18.83
CA PRO A 440 16.94 3.49 19.58
C PRO A 440 16.20 3.58 20.91
N ASN A 441 16.79 4.27 21.89
CA ASN A 441 16.14 4.52 23.17
C ASN A 441 15.05 5.61 23.04
N ILE A 442 13.94 5.24 22.42
CA ILE A 442 12.78 6.06 22.10
C ILE A 442 11.54 5.24 22.49
N PRO A 443 10.48 5.87 23.03
CA PRO A 443 9.25 5.17 23.37
C PRO A 443 8.72 4.31 22.21
N ALA A 444 8.31 3.07 22.51
CA ALA A 444 7.53 2.25 21.60
C ALA A 444 6.05 2.42 21.94
N ASP A 445 5.28 2.92 20.98
CA ASP A 445 3.89 3.35 21.14
C ASP A 445 2.90 2.30 20.64
N SER A 446 3.26 1.59 19.56
CA SER A 446 2.44 0.54 18.94
C SER A 446 3.26 -0.66 18.50
N ILE A 447 2.65 -1.84 18.45
CA ILE A 447 3.27 -3.09 18.01
C ILE A 447 2.25 -3.99 17.31
N ILE A 448 2.62 -4.55 16.16
CA ILE A 448 1.77 -5.50 15.45
C ILE A 448 2.62 -6.56 14.75
N VAL A 449 2.11 -7.78 14.69
CA VAL A 449 2.76 -8.91 14.02
C VAL A 449 2.17 -9.08 12.62
N ASN A 450 2.99 -9.41 11.63
CA ASN A 450 2.50 -9.77 10.31
C ASN A 450 1.79 -11.14 10.36
N PRO A 451 0.47 -11.24 10.11
CA PRO A 451 -0.25 -12.52 10.07
C PRO A 451 0.22 -13.49 8.98
N ASN A 452 0.88 -13.02 7.92
CA ASN A 452 1.40 -13.88 6.86
C ASN A 452 2.81 -14.41 7.14
N ILE A 453 3.55 -13.73 8.03
CA ILE A 453 4.96 -14.02 8.37
C ILE A 453 5.14 -13.70 9.86
N PRO A 454 4.81 -14.61 10.80
CA PRO A 454 4.83 -14.34 12.24
C PRO A 454 6.21 -13.89 12.77
N GLU A 455 7.29 -14.24 12.07
CA GLU A 455 8.64 -13.75 12.37
C GLU A 455 8.81 -12.24 12.12
N GLN A 456 7.99 -11.66 11.25
CA GLN A 456 8.01 -10.24 10.94
C GLN A 456 7.12 -9.45 11.91
N VAL A 457 7.74 -8.51 12.62
CA VAL A 457 7.06 -7.66 13.61
C VAL A 457 7.36 -6.20 13.31
N PHE A 458 6.32 -5.38 13.40
CA PHE A 458 6.37 -3.93 13.24
C PHE A 458 6.21 -3.24 14.59
N VAL A 459 6.95 -2.15 14.80
CA VAL A 459 6.86 -1.32 16.01
C VAL A 459 6.81 0.15 15.61
N GLY A 460 5.79 0.84 16.09
CA GLY A 460 5.65 2.29 16.01
C GLY A 460 6.33 2.97 17.19
N THR A 461 7.03 4.07 16.92
CA THR A 461 7.73 4.87 17.93
C THR A 461 7.49 6.36 17.69
N ASP A 462 7.87 7.21 18.64
CA ASP A 462 7.94 8.67 18.49
C ASP A 462 8.77 9.14 17.27
N TRP A 463 9.58 8.27 16.67
CA TRP A 463 10.48 8.59 15.56
C TRP A 463 10.14 7.86 14.25
N GLY A 464 9.02 7.13 14.21
CA GLY A 464 8.57 6.42 13.02
C GLY A 464 8.41 4.92 13.23
N LEU A 465 8.20 4.24 12.11
CA LEU A 465 7.96 2.80 12.02
C LEU A 465 9.30 2.05 11.90
N TYR A 466 9.45 0.98 12.68
CA TYR A 466 10.54 0.03 12.58
C TYR A 466 9.98 -1.38 12.33
N TYR A 467 10.76 -2.24 11.70
CA TYR A 467 10.39 -3.65 11.53
C TYR A 467 11.61 -4.58 11.68
N THR A 468 11.36 -5.80 12.13
CA THR A 468 12.32 -6.92 12.02
C THR A 468 11.66 -8.01 11.19
N ASN A 469 12.46 -8.77 10.43
CA ASN A 469 12.01 -9.97 9.73
C ASN A 469 12.30 -11.26 10.51
N ASP A 470 12.97 -11.16 11.66
CA ASP A 470 13.26 -12.29 12.55
C ASP A 470 13.15 -11.83 14.01
N ILE A 471 11.93 -11.85 14.54
CA ILE A 471 11.68 -11.60 15.97
C ILE A 471 12.16 -12.75 16.85
N ASN A 472 12.42 -13.94 16.29
CA ASN A 472 12.84 -15.13 17.03
C ASN A 472 14.33 -15.08 17.41
N ALA A 473 15.14 -14.33 16.68
CA ALA A 473 16.52 -14.00 17.05
C ALA A 473 16.63 -13.58 18.53
N THR A 474 17.69 -14.02 19.22
CA THR A 474 17.95 -13.62 20.61
C THR A 474 18.07 -12.11 20.75
N THR A 475 18.61 -11.45 19.74
CA THR A 475 18.73 -9.99 19.64
C THR A 475 18.31 -9.60 18.23
N PRO A 476 17.02 -9.28 18.01
CA PRO A 476 16.52 -8.91 16.69
C PRO A 476 17.23 -7.68 16.12
N VAL A 477 17.30 -7.61 14.80
CA VAL A 477 17.76 -6.41 14.08
C VAL A 477 16.54 -5.71 13.50
N TRP A 478 16.32 -4.50 13.96
CA TRP A 478 15.25 -3.60 13.54
C TRP A 478 15.76 -2.63 12.49
N GLU A 479 15.02 -2.54 11.40
CA GLU A 479 15.22 -1.62 10.30
C GLU A 479 14.24 -0.45 10.43
N HIS A 480 14.71 0.78 10.16
CA HIS A 480 13.84 1.95 10.11
C HIS A 480 13.13 2.02 8.76
N PHE A 481 11.80 2.11 8.77
CA PHE A 481 11.02 2.14 7.56
C PHE A 481 11.01 3.56 6.95
N THR A 482 11.63 3.72 5.77
CA THR A 482 11.81 5.02 5.11
C THR A 482 11.08 5.16 3.77
N ALA A 483 10.15 4.27 3.44
CA ALA A 483 9.46 4.26 2.14
C ALA A 483 8.28 5.27 2.09
N GLY A 484 8.61 6.56 2.14
CA GLY A 484 7.65 7.66 2.01
C GLY A 484 6.94 8.06 3.30
N LEU A 485 7.21 7.37 4.42
CA LEU A 485 6.77 7.76 5.76
C LEU A 485 7.77 8.76 6.37
N PRO A 486 7.35 9.99 6.74
CA PRO A 486 8.22 10.91 7.48
C PRO A 486 8.52 10.36 8.88
N ALA A 487 9.60 10.84 9.51
CA ALA A 487 9.85 10.59 10.93
C ALA A 487 8.75 11.26 11.77
N ILE A 488 7.81 10.44 12.25
CA ILE A 488 6.62 10.88 12.97
C ILE A 488 6.19 9.80 13.96
N MET A 489 5.53 10.22 15.03
CA MET A 489 5.00 9.31 16.05
C MET A 489 3.88 8.43 15.46
N ILE A 490 4.03 7.11 15.61
CA ILE A 490 3.09 6.09 15.12
C ILE A 490 2.30 5.53 16.31
N TRP A 491 1.10 6.06 16.53
CA TRP A 491 0.34 5.77 17.75
C TRP A 491 -0.46 4.47 17.69
N ASP A 492 -0.90 4.08 16.49
CA ASP A 492 -1.67 2.85 16.29
C ASP A 492 -1.41 2.27 14.90
N MET A 493 -1.59 0.95 14.79
CA MET A 493 -1.42 0.20 13.56
C MET A 493 -2.56 -0.79 13.38
N ALA A 494 -2.98 -1.00 12.14
CA ALA A 494 -3.99 -2.00 11.81
C ALA A 494 -3.54 -2.82 10.60
N VAL A 495 -3.56 -4.15 10.74
CA VAL A 495 -3.56 -5.07 9.61
C VAL A 495 -5.01 -5.47 9.32
N ASP A 496 -5.41 -5.43 8.06
CA ASP A 496 -6.75 -5.87 7.68
C ASP A 496 -6.93 -7.39 7.87
N ARG A 497 -8.17 -7.86 7.95
CA ARG A 497 -8.48 -9.27 8.25
C ARG A 497 -7.80 -10.27 7.32
N ASP A 498 -7.65 -9.93 6.04
CA ASP A 498 -7.11 -10.84 5.03
C ASP A 498 -5.58 -10.69 4.88
N GLY A 499 -4.94 -9.89 5.76
CA GLY A 499 -3.50 -9.74 5.82
C GLY A 499 -2.91 -9.05 4.60
N THR A 500 -3.66 -8.20 3.91
CA THR A 500 -3.24 -7.59 2.63
C THR A 500 -2.54 -6.25 2.78
N THR A 501 -2.76 -5.54 3.88
CA THR A 501 -2.32 -4.16 4.06
C THR A 501 -1.98 -3.89 5.53
N LEU A 502 -0.87 -3.21 5.75
CA LEU A 502 -0.55 -2.52 7.00
C LEU A 502 -0.98 -1.06 6.89
N ALA A 503 -1.85 -0.61 7.78
CA ALA A 503 -2.15 0.79 8.02
C ALA A 503 -1.43 1.30 9.28
N VAL A 504 -0.94 2.53 9.22
CA VAL A 504 -0.39 3.25 10.38
C VAL A 504 -1.13 4.57 10.56
N PHE A 505 -1.49 4.88 11.80
CA PHE A 505 -2.17 6.12 12.19
C PHE A 505 -1.20 6.99 12.96
N THR A 506 -0.98 8.19 12.46
CA THR A 506 0.09 9.06 12.93
C THR A 506 -0.45 10.26 13.69
N ARG A 507 0.36 10.74 14.62
CA ARG A 507 0.15 12.02 15.26
C ARG A 507 0.66 13.12 14.33
N SER A 508 -0.26 13.92 13.80
CA SER A 508 0.00 15.13 12.99
C SER A 508 0.39 14.92 11.53
N ARG A 509 0.26 13.71 10.95
CA ARG A 509 0.48 13.46 9.51
C ARG A 509 -0.58 12.59 8.83
N GLY A 510 -1.71 12.33 9.51
CA GLY A 510 -2.79 11.50 8.96
C GLY A 510 -2.47 10.01 9.03
N ALA A 511 -2.91 9.26 8.04
CA ALA A 511 -2.74 7.81 7.97
C ALA A 511 -2.02 7.40 6.68
N TYR A 512 -1.26 6.31 6.75
CA TYR A 512 -0.54 5.74 5.63
C TYR A 512 -0.81 4.24 5.55
N VAL A 513 -0.76 3.70 4.33
CA VAL A 513 -1.03 2.28 4.06
C VAL A 513 0.01 1.72 3.10
N TRP A 514 0.43 0.48 3.32
CA TRP A 514 1.28 -0.27 2.40
C TRP A 514 0.75 -1.69 2.26
N PRO A 515 0.87 -2.30 1.06
CA PRO A 515 0.68 -3.74 0.91
C PRO A 515 1.53 -4.46 1.96
N LEU A 516 0.90 -5.39 2.66
CA LEU A 516 1.60 -6.19 3.65
C LEU A 516 2.41 -7.27 2.93
N PRO A 517 3.65 -7.56 3.34
CA PRO A 517 4.37 -8.71 2.81
C PRO A 517 3.56 -9.99 3.04
N HIS A 518 3.21 -10.68 1.96
CA HIS A 518 2.67 -12.03 1.96
C HIS A 518 3.84 -12.99 1.73
N GLY A 519 3.96 -14.05 2.54
CA GLY A 519 5.07 -15.03 2.56
C GLY A 519 5.96 -15.15 1.31
N TYR A 520 5.88 -16.28 0.60
CA TYR A 520 6.55 -16.45 -0.69
C TYR A 520 5.54 -16.09 -1.78
N GLU A 521 5.92 -15.20 -2.70
CA GLU A 521 5.11 -14.82 -3.86
C GLU A 521 5.95 -14.82 -5.12
N ALA A 522 5.37 -15.33 -6.20
CA ALA A 522 5.99 -15.30 -7.51
C ALA A 522 4.95 -15.12 -8.60
N GLU A 523 5.40 -14.60 -9.74
CA GLU A 523 4.64 -14.55 -10.97
C GLU A 523 5.45 -15.18 -12.12
N MET A 524 4.74 -15.62 -13.17
CA MET A 524 5.36 -16.21 -14.34
C MET A 524 4.66 -15.75 -15.62
N THR A 525 5.40 -15.65 -16.73
CA THR A 525 4.82 -15.50 -18.06
C THR A 525 3.79 -16.60 -18.31
N SER A 526 2.53 -16.25 -18.54
CA SER A 526 1.42 -17.22 -18.53
C SER A 526 1.36 -18.15 -19.75
N SER A 527 1.95 -17.76 -20.88
CA SER A 527 2.01 -18.61 -22.07
C SER A 527 3.13 -18.25 -23.05
N SER A 528 3.45 -19.18 -23.94
CA SER A 528 4.38 -18.99 -25.06
C SER A 528 3.92 -19.78 -26.28
N SER A 529 3.76 -19.13 -27.43
CA SER A 529 3.34 -19.75 -28.69
C SER A 529 4.41 -19.60 -29.75
N LEU A 530 4.89 -20.72 -30.30
CA LEU A 530 5.91 -20.76 -31.35
C LEU A 530 5.48 -21.69 -32.50
N GLU A 531 6.05 -21.49 -33.68
CA GLU A 531 5.77 -22.29 -34.86
C GLU A 531 7.05 -22.54 -35.66
N ASP A 532 7.19 -23.74 -36.23
CA ASP A 532 8.29 -24.10 -37.13
C ASP A 532 7.92 -25.34 -37.98
N ALA A 533 8.80 -25.72 -38.90
CA ALA A 533 8.61 -26.88 -39.78
C ALA A 533 8.70 -28.23 -39.03
N PRO A 534 7.98 -29.27 -39.50
CA PRO A 534 8.19 -30.65 -39.02
C PRO A 534 9.67 -31.05 -39.04
N GLY A 535 10.15 -31.63 -37.95
CA GLY A 535 11.56 -32.01 -37.74
C GLY A 535 12.46 -30.90 -37.20
N MET A 536 11.93 -29.69 -36.97
CA MET A 536 12.65 -28.60 -36.32
C MET A 536 12.46 -28.60 -34.80
N VAL A 537 13.34 -27.88 -34.11
CA VAL A 537 13.33 -27.77 -32.66
C VAL A 537 13.16 -26.32 -32.25
N VAL A 538 12.12 -26.04 -31.47
CA VAL A 538 11.83 -24.69 -30.95
C VAL A 538 12.18 -24.61 -29.46
N THR A 539 12.46 -23.40 -28.96
CA THR A 539 12.73 -23.15 -27.53
C THR A 539 11.82 -22.08 -27.00
N HIS A 540 10.91 -22.47 -26.12
CA HIS A 540 10.06 -21.57 -25.33
C HIS A 540 10.84 -20.99 -24.16
N GLN A 541 10.62 -19.70 -23.88
CA GLN A 541 11.21 -19.00 -22.73
C GLN A 541 10.08 -18.41 -21.87
N PHE A 542 10.12 -18.71 -20.58
CA PHE A 542 9.20 -18.19 -19.57
C PHE A 542 10.00 -17.40 -18.54
N THR A 543 9.54 -16.20 -18.19
CA THR A 543 10.15 -15.43 -17.10
C THR A 543 9.41 -15.75 -15.82
N VAL A 544 10.13 -16.20 -14.80
CA VAL A 544 9.64 -16.35 -13.43
C VAL A 544 10.22 -15.20 -12.61
N THR A 545 9.36 -14.43 -11.95
CA THR A 545 9.75 -13.33 -11.05
C THR A 545 9.41 -13.73 -9.64
N ASN A 546 10.39 -13.68 -8.74
CA ASN A 546 10.18 -13.81 -7.32
C ASN A 546 9.91 -12.42 -6.73
N LEU A 547 8.77 -12.23 -6.08
CA LEU A 547 8.28 -10.92 -5.68
C LEU A 547 8.75 -10.55 -4.28
N THR A 548 8.73 -11.50 -3.35
CA THR A 548 8.89 -11.24 -1.91
C THR A 548 10.21 -11.77 -1.35
N LEU A 549 10.23 -12.95 -0.71
CA LEU A 549 11.39 -13.52 -0.01
C LEU A 549 12.29 -14.33 -0.95
N ASP A 550 13.61 -14.38 -0.70
CA ASP A 550 14.54 -15.25 -1.42
C ASP A 550 14.03 -16.69 -1.47
N ASP A 551 13.94 -17.28 -2.66
CA ASP A 551 13.34 -18.61 -2.83
C ASP A 551 14.05 -19.44 -3.91
N SER A 552 13.78 -20.74 -3.89
CA SER A 552 14.14 -21.64 -4.98
C SER A 552 12.88 -22.31 -5.52
N TYR A 553 12.87 -22.62 -6.81
CA TYR A 553 11.72 -23.17 -7.50
C TYR A 553 12.07 -24.48 -8.19
N THR A 554 11.32 -25.54 -7.91
CA THR A 554 11.37 -26.77 -8.70
C THR A 554 10.55 -26.61 -9.97
N LEU A 555 11.12 -27.07 -11.08
CA LEU A 555 10.54 -26.96 -12.42
C LEU A 555 10.13 -28.35 -12.92
N ALA A 556 8.94 -28.46 -13.50
CA ALA A 556 8.44 -29.66 -14.18
C ALA A 556 7.69 -29.30 -15.47
N VAL A 557 7.73 -30.20 -16.45
CA VAL A 557 6.96 -30.07 -17.69
C VAL A 557 6.03 -31.28 -17.80
N ASP A 558 4.74 -31.04 -18.03
CA ASP A 558 3.71 -32.08 -18.17
C ASP A 558 2.82 -31.82 -19.39
N GLY A 559 2.03 -32.82 -19.80
CA GLY A 559 1.01 -32.69 -20.84
C GLY A 559 1.51 -32.75 -22.30
N ALA A 560 2.82 -32.63 -22.53
CA ALA A 560 3.41 -32.68 -23.88
C ALA A 560 3.23 -34.05 -24.55
N THR A 561 2.81 -34.07 -25.82
CA THR A 561 2.80 -35.29 -26.65
C THR A 561 3.99 -35.37 -27.61
N TRP A 562 4.62 -34.23 -27.92
CA TRP A 562 5.85 -34.14 -28.68
C TRP A 562 7.10 -34.20 -27.77
N PRO A 563 8.25 -34.69 -28.26
CA PRO A 563 9.47 -34.77 -27.45
C PRO A 563 9.84 -33.39 -26.88
N THR A 564 9.85 -33.30 -25.55
CA THR A 564 10.00 -32.04 -24.82
C THR A 564 11.10 -32.16 -23.77
N THR A 565 12.00 -31.18 -23.70
CA THR A 565 13.15 -31.16 -22.78
C THR A 565 13.21 -29.85 -22.01
N LEU A 566 13.22 -29.93 -20.68
CA LEU A 566 13.52 -28.79 -19.81
C LEU A 566 15.02 -28.49 -19.84
N LEU A 567 15.42 -27.30 -20.31
CA LEU A 567 16.83 -26.92 -20.43
C LEU A 567 17.37 -26.22 -19.17
N THR A 568 16.51 -25.55 -18.42
CA THR A 568 16.89 -24.88 -17.17
C THR A 568 17.06 -25.90 -16.04
N THR A 569 18.16 -25.79 -15.30
CA THR A 569 18.43 -26.66 -14.14
C THR A 569 17.38 -26.45 -13.04
N SER A 570 16.87 -27.54 -12.48
CA SER A 570 15.90 -27.55 -11.39
C SER A 570 16.55 -28.12 -10.12
N PRO A 571 16.41 -27.48 -8.94
CA PRO A 571 15.71 -26.21 -8.71
C PRO A 571 16.51 -24.99 -9.17
N ILE A 572 15.80 -23.87 -9.43
CA ILE A 572 16.40 -22.55 -9.72
C ILE A 572 16.22 -21.62 -8.52
N THR A 573 17.29 -20.96 -8.07
CA THR A 573 17.24 -19.96 -6.99
C THR A 573 17.04 -18.57 -7.59
N ILE A 574 16.02 -17.85 -7.11
CA ILE A 574 15.68 -16.49 -7.56
C ILE A 574 15.61 -15.60 -6.32
N PRO A 575 16.52 -14.61 -6.15
CA PRO A 575 16.43 -13.66 -5.05
C PRO A 575 15.14 -12.84 -5.04
N ALA A 576 14.78 -12.31 -3.87
CA ALA A 576 13.72 -11.35 -3.65
C ALA A 576 13.69 -10.23 -4.70
N SER A 577 12.51 -9.95 -5.26
CA SER A 577 12.29 -8.89 -6.27
C SER A 577 13.16 -9.00 -7.53
N THR A 578 13.54 -10.21 -7.93
CA THR A 578 14.31 -10.47 -9.17
C THR A 578 13.64 -11.53 -10.05
N SER A 579 14.13 -11.70 -11.27
CA SER A 579 13.57 -12.62 -12.26
C SER A 579 14.62 -13.56 -12.84
N SER A 580 14.19 -14.72 -13.32
CA SER A 580 15.00 -15.67 -14.07
C SER A 580 14.22 -16.28 -15.23
N VAL A 581 14.94 -16.72 -16.27
CA VAL A 581 14.34 -17.32 -17.46
C VAL A 581 14.39 -18.85 -17.39
N VAL A 582 13.23 -19.48 -17.55
CA VAL A 582 13.06 -20.92 -17.70
C VAL A 582 12.91 -21.25 -19.19
N SER A 583 13.76 -22.11 -19.72
CA SER A 583 13.75 -22.52 -21.13
C SER A 583 13.29 -23.97 -21.29
N VAL A 584 12.30 -24.18 -22.16
CA VAL A 584 11.75 -25.51 -22.51
C VAL A 584 11.85 -25.70 -24.01
N GLN A 585 12.46 -26.80 -24.43
CA GLN A 585 12.69 -27.15 -25.83
C GLN A 585 11.66 -28.19 -26.30
N VAL A 586 11.05 -27.97 -27.46
CA VAL A 586 10.09 -28.90 -28.09
C VAL A 586 10.60 -29.28 -29.48
N GLU A 587 10.70 -30.57 -29.76
CA GLU A 587 11.00 -31.11 -31.09
C GLU A 587 9.69 -31.40 -31.82
N ILE A 588 9.47 -30.75 -32.97
CA ILE A 588 8.30 -31.00 -33.80
C ILE A 588 8.52 -32.32 -34.54
N PRO A 589 7.66 -33.34 -34.37
CA PRO A 589 7.83 -34.62 -35.06
C PRO A 589 7.95 -34.43 -36.57
N ALA A 590 8.88 -35.16 -37.21
CA ALA A 590 9.10 -35.06 -38.66
C ALA A 590 7.87 -35.45 -39.50
N ASP A 591 6.94 -36.21 -38.92
CA ASP A 591 5.67 -36.63 -39.50
C ASP A 591 4.46 -35.79 -39.03
N ALA A 592 4.69 -34.73 -38.25
CA ALA A 592 3.63 -33.83 -37.82
C ALA A 592 2.92 -33.20 -39.04
N THR A 593 1.59 -33.26 -39.04
CA THR A 593 0.81 -32.61 -40.10
C THR A 593 0.79 -31.09 -39.88
N LEU A 594 0.70 -30.30 -40.95
CA LEU A 594 0.62 -28.84 -40.80
C LEU A 594 -0.61 -28.42 -39.99
N ALA A 595 -0.46 -27.33 -39.24
CA ALA A 595 -1.42 -26.84 -38.27
C ALA A 595 -1.73 -27.82 -37.12
N GLN A 596 -1.06 -28.98 -37.06
CA GLN A 596 -1.02 -29.77 -35.84
C GLN A 596 -0.21 -28.98 -34.81
N ALA A 597 -0.77 -28.89 -33.60
CA ALA A 597 -0.12 -28.26 -32.47
C ALA A 597 -0.02 -29.24 -31.31
N ASP A 598 1.00 -29.07 -30.50
CA ASP A 598 1.15 -29.70 -29.20
C ASP A 598 1.29 -28.63 -28.13
N ALA A 599 0.80 -28.94 -26.93
CA ALA A 599 0.88 -28.04 -25.80
C ALA A 599 1.44 -28.78 -24.57
N PHE A 600 2.18 -28.04 -23.76
CA PHE A 600 2.71 -28.52 -22.49
C PHE A 600 2.45 -27.50 -21.39
N ASP A 601 2.34 -27.99 -20.16
CA ASP A 601 2.26 -27.19 -18.94
C ASP A 601 3.64 -27.13 -18.29
N LEU A 602 4.20 -25.92 -18.15
CA LEU A 602 5.34 -25.65 -17.28
C LEU A 602 4.80 -25.39 -15.88
N VAL A 603 5.15 -26.26 -14.94
CA VAL A 603 4.81 -26.15 -13.53
C VAL A 603 6.05 -25.68 -12.75
N VAL A 604 5.89 -24.58 -12.02
CA VAL A 604 6.91 -23.98 -11.16
C VAL A 604 6.39 -24.01 -9.74
N THR A 605 7.10 -24.69 -8.84
CA THR A 605 6.68 -24.85 -7.44
C THR A 605 7.76 -24.30 -6.53
N SER A 606 7.39 -23.45 -5.59
CA SER A 606 8.31 -22.95 -4.57
C SER A 606 8.81 -24.08 -3.67
N VAL A 607 10.09 -24.03 -3.32
CA VAL A 607 10.74 -24.99 -2.41
C VAL A 607 10.40 -24.66 -0.96
N ASN A 608 10.32 -23.37 -0.62
CA ASN A 608 10.06 -22.95 0.75
C ASN A 608 8.56 -22.84 1.08
N ASP A 609 7.70 -22.64 0.08
CA ASP A 609 6.24 -22.80 0.18
C ASP A 609 5.72 -23.72 -0.95
N PRO A 610 5.64 -25.03 -0.71
CA PRO A 610 5.13 -25.98 -1.70
C PRO A 610 3.67 -25.77 -2.11
N THR A 611 2.92 -24.86 -1.48
CA THR A 611 1.56 -24.48 -1.89
C THR A 611 1.55 -23.40 -2.97
N LEU A 612 2.63 -22.64 -3.13
CA LEU A 612 2.83 -21.70 -4.23
C LEU A 612 3.23 -22.46 -5.50
N ILE A 613 2.24 -22.64 -6.39
CA ILE A 613 2.38 -23.32 -7.68
C ILE A 613 1.94 -22.38 -8.80
N LEU A 614 2.83 -22.14 -9.75
CA LEU A 614 2.54 -21.40 -10.97
C LEU A 614 2.52 -22.35 -12.17
N THR A 615 1.55 -22.17 -13.06
CA THR A 615 1.44 -22.95 -14.30
C THR A 615 1.40 -22.02 -15.51
N ALA A 616 2.19 -22.33 -16.54
CA ALA A 616 2.18 -21.63 -17.81
C ALA A 616 2.08 -22.62 -18.98
N VAL A 617 1.41 -22.22 -20.06
CA VAL A 617 1.18 -23.09 -21.23
C VAL A 617 2.14 -22.74 -22.36
N GLY A 618 2.96 -23.70 -22.80
CA GLY A 618 3.71 -23.61 -24.05
C GLY A 618 2.94 -24.30 -25.18
N THR A 619 2.83 -23.67 -26.35
CA THR A 619 2.18 -24.26 -27.53
C THR A 619 3.11 -24.16 -28.74
N THR A 620 3.43 -25.30 -29.34
CA THR A 620 4.20 -25.37 -30.59
C THR A 620 3.29 -25.83 -31.73
N THR A 621 3.30 -25.13 -32.87
CA THR A 621 2.52 -25.50 -34.07
C THR A 621 3.43 -25.84 -35.24
N ALA A 622 3.16 -26.94 -35.94
CA ALA A 622 3.84 -27.31 -37.16
C ALA A 622 3.36 -26.47 -38.36
N THR A 623 4.25 -25.75 -39.03
CA THR A 623 3.95 -24.90 -40.20
C THR A 623 4.90 -25.18 -41.37
N GLY A 624 4.60 -24.67 -42.58
CA GLY A 624 5.46 -24.92 -43.73
C GLY A 624 5.09 -24.11 -44.98
N THR A 625 6.06 -23.88 -45.86
CA THR A 625 5.88 -23.19 -47.15
C THR A 625 6.44 -24.06 -48.30
N ALA A 626 5.72 -24.13 -49.42
CA ALA A 626 6.25 -24.75 -50.65
C ALA A 626 7.10 -23.76 -51.45
N GLY A 627 8.08 -24.28 -52.18
CA GLY A 627 8.92 -23.49 -53.07
C GLY A 627 9.63 -24.37 -54.09
N VAL A 628 9.71 -23.90 -55.33
CA VAL A 628 10.40 -24.62 -56.41
C VAL A 628 11.25 -23.65 -57.23
N SER A 629 12.46 -24.09 -57.59
CA SER A 629 13.29 -23.40 -58.58
C SER A 629 13.79 -24.37 -59.64
N THR A 630 13.93 -23.86 -60.86
CA THR A 630 14.42 -24.56 -62.04
C THR A 630 15.54 -23.77 -62.70
N PRO A 631 16.31 -24.38 -63.62
CA PRO A 631 17.36 -23.69 -64.34
C PRO A 631 16.75 -22.68 -65.32
N ASN A 632 17.57 -21.74 -65.80
CA ASN A 632 17.18 -20.84 -66.88
C ASN A 632 16.85 -21.61 -68.18
N ALA A 633 16.15 -20.94 -69.10
CA ALA A 633 15.81 -21.47 -70.41
C ALA A 633 17.05 -22.05 -71.14
N GLN A 634 16.89 -23.20 -71.77
CA GLN A 634 17.97 -23.88 -72.50
C GLN A 634 17.69 -23.82 -74.01
N ASN A 635 18.67 -23.32 -74.77
CA ASN A 635 18.60 -23.21 -76.22
C ASN A 635 19.67 -24.10 -76.83
N ASN A 636 19.28 -24.98 -77.74
CA ASN A 636 20.22 -25.89 -78.37
C ASN A 636 19.74 -26.23 -79.79
N SER A 637 20.61 -26.85 -80.58
CA SER A 637 20.34 -27.11 -82.00
C SER A 637 20.79 -28.50 -82.38
N ALA A 638 19.99 -29.18 -83.19
CA ALA A 638 20.32 -30.50 -83.71
C ALA A 638 19.82 -30.66 -85.15
N GLU A 639 20.38 -31.63 -85.87
CA GLU A 639 20.00 -31.90 -87.25
C GLU A 639 18.59 -32.45 -87.32
N VAL A 640 17.85 -32.08 -88.38
CA VAL A 640 16.50 -32.59 -88.64
C VAL A 640 16.50 -34.12 -88.67
N GLY A 641 15.63 -34.73 -87.89
CA GLY A 641 15.50 -36.19 -87.73
C GLY A 641 16.27 -36.79 -86.55
N THR A 642 17.02 -36.00 -85.78
CA THR A 642 17.74 -36.47 -84.57
C THR A 642 16.99 -36.10 -83.29
N THR A 643 17.25 -36.84 -82.21
CA THR A 643 16.69 -36.58 -80.87
C THR A 643 17.72 -35.90 -79.99
N LEU A 644 17.35 -34.76 -79.43
CA LEU A 644 18.14 -33.98 -78.50
C LEU A 644 17.64 -34.21 -77.06
N THR A 645 18.54 -34.35 -76.10
CA THR A 645 18.21 -34.48 -74.66
C THR A 645 18.51 -33.19 -73.92
N TYR A 646 17.54 -32.68 -73.16
CA TYR A 646 17.70 -31.61 -72.18
C TYR A 646 17.64 -32.18 -70.77
N THR A 647 18.61 -31.87 -69.92
CA THR A 647 18.60 -32.26 -68.50
C THR A 647 18.23 -31.05 -67.64
N LEU A 648 17.14 -31.16 -66.89
CA LEU A 648 16.60 -30.12 -66.03
C LEU A 648 16.79 -30.48 -64.56
N GLN A 649 17.41 -29.58 -63.78
CA GLN A 649 17.55 -29.71 -62.32
C GLN A 649 16.46 -28.92 -61.61
N VAL A 650 15.62 -29.59 -60.82
CA VAL A 650 14.57 -28.98 -59.99
C VAL A 650 15.05 -28.96 -58.55
N THR A 651 14.96 -27.81 -57.88
CA THR A 651 15.35 -27.67 -56.47
C THR A 651 14.15 -27.25 -55.64
N ASN A 652 13.89 -27.96 -54.54
CA ASN A 652 12.90 -27.54 -53.54
C ASN A 652 13.45 -26.37 -52.74
N THR A 653 12.81 -25.21 -52.84
CA THR A 653 13.16 -24.01 -52.06
C THR A 653 12.18 -23.74 -50.91
N GLY A 654 11.21 -24.63 -50.69
CA GLY A 654 10.29 -24.58 -49.56
C GLY A 654 10.90 -25.13 -48.27
N THR A 655 10.15 -25.02 -47.17
CA THR A 655 10.57 -25.49 -45.83
C THR A 655 10.12 -26.92 -45.51
N VAL A 656 9.41 -27.57 -46.43
CA VAL A 656 8.90 -28.94 -46.29
C VAL A 656 9.39 -29.83 -47.44
N THR A 657 9.42 -31.15 -47.22
CA THR A 657 9.71 -32.11 -48.31
C THR A 657 8.57 -32.12 -49.33
N ASP A 658 8.89 -32.03 -50.62
CA ASP A 658 7.91 -31.86 -51.69
C ASP A 658 8.26 -32.71 -52.93
N THR A 659 7.26 -33.01 -53.75
CA THR A 659 7.42 -33.65 -55.07
C THR A 659 6.85 -32.71 -56.13
N PHE A 660 7.52 -32.55 -57.26
CA PHE A 660 7.11 -31.62 -58.30
C PHE A 660 6.55 -32.37 -59.52
N ALA A 661 5.28 -32.16 -59.83
CA ALA A 661 4.61 -32.65 -61.03
C ALA A 661 5.17 -32.00 -62.28
N LEU A 662 5.48 -32.78 -63.31
CA LEU A 662 6.00 -32.31 -64.57
C LEU A 662 4.92 -32.34 -65.65
N MET A 663 4.75 -31.23 -66.36
CA MET A 663 3.93 -31.14 -67.57
C MET A 663 4.74 -30.54 -68.72
N VAL A 664 4.72 -31.19 -69.88
CA VAL A 664 5.33 -30.67 -71.11
C VAL A 664 4.25 -29.99 -71.95
N GLY A 665 4.50 -28.73 -72.35
CA GLY A 665 3.60 -27.94 -73.17
C GLY A 665 3.49 -28.42 -74.62
N SER A 666 2.61 -27.78 -75.38
CA SER A 666 2.44 -28.05 -76.82
C SER A 666 3.74 -27.82 -77.59
N SER A 667 4.06 -28.71 -78.52
CA SER A 667 5.28 -28.67 -79.33
C SER A 667 4.95 -29.10 -80.76
N VAL A 668 5.62 -28.49 -81.75
CA VAL A 668 5.55 -28.91 -83.17
C VAL A 668 6.55 -30.03 -83.47
N TYR A 669 7.51 -30.25 -82.59
CA TYR A 669 8.36 -31.44 -82.54
C TYR A 669 7.73 -32.53 -81.65
N THR A 670 8.30 -33.74 -81.69
CA THR A 670 7.87 -34.80 -80.77
C THR A 670 8.68 -34.70 -79.49
N VAL A 671 8.02 -34.49 -78.35
CA VAL A 671 8.66 -34.31 -77.04
C VAL A 671 8.17 -35.36 -76.05
N THR A 672 9.10 -35.98 -75.33
CA THR A 672 8.81 -36.92 -74.23
C THR A 672 9.71 -36.64 -73.04
N SER A 673 9.32 -37.06 -71.84
CA SER A 673 10.14 -36.93 -70.62
C SER A 673 10.51 -38.31 -70.06
N SER A 674 11.62 -38.35 -69.33
CA SER A 674 12.07 -39.55 -68.60
C SER A 674 11.19 -39.88 -67.39
N ALA A 675 10.51 -38.89 -66.81
CA ALA A 675 9.56 -39.04 -65.72
C ALA A 675 8.48 -37.95 -65.76
N ASN A 676 7.39 -38.18 -65.02
CA ASN A 676 6.28 -37.22 -64.86
C ASN A 676 6.36 -36.43 -63.55
N TRP A 677 7.35 -36.71 -62.69
CA TRP A 677 7.52 -36.07 -61.38
C TRP A 677 9.00 -36.01 -61.01
N VAL A 678 9.40 -35.04 -60.18
CA VAL A 678 10.73 -34.94 -59.58
C VAL A 678 10.60 -34.82 -58.07
N GLY A 679 11.07 -35.84 -57.33
CA GLY A 679 11.01 -35.90 -55.87
C GLY A 679 10.65 -37.30 -55.34
N PRO A 680 10.46 -37.44 -54.01
CA PRO A 680 10.44 -36.37 -53.02
C PRO A 680 11.82 -35.71 -52.79
N LEU A 681 11.83 -34.38 -52.67
CA LEU A 681 13.02 -33.56 -52.40
C LEU A 681 12.83 -32.84 -51.04
N GLY A 682 13.77 -33.01 -50.11
CA GLY A 682 13.79 -32.23 -48.87
C GLY A 682 14.13 -30.75 -49.11
N PRO A 683 13.96 -29.86 -48.11
CA PRO A 683 14.33 -28.44 -48.22
C PRO A 683 15.76 -28.26 -48.74
N GLY A 684 15.92 -27.50 -49.82
CA GLY A 684 17.22 -27.25 -50.48
C GLY A 684 17.75 -28.40 -51.34
N ALA A 685 17.11 -29.57 -51.37
CA ALA A 685 17.53 -30.70 -52.19
C ALA A 685 17.13 -30.51 -53.67
N SER A 686 17.93 -31.05 -54.58
CA SER A 686 17.65 -31.04 -56.02
C SER A 686 17.50 -32.44 -56.61
N GLY A 687 16.64 -32.58 -57.60
CA GLY A 687 16.51 -33.76 -58.47
C GLY A 687 16.61 -33.38 -59.94
N THR A 688 16.85 -34.35 -60.82
CA THR A 688 16.98 -34.10 -62.26
C THR A 688 15.95 -34.90 -63.06
N VAL A 689 15.50 -34.33 -64.18
CA VAL A 689 14.68 -35.01 -65.18
C VAL A 689 15.17 -34.68 -66.58
N GLU A 690 15.17 -35.68 -67.45
CA GLU A 690 15.53 -35.54 -68.86
C GLU A 690 14.29 -35.35 -69.74
N ILE A 691 14.37 -34.42 -70.69
CA ILE A 691 13.37 -34.13 -71.73
C ILE A 691 13.99 -34.44 -73.10
N TYR A 692 13.36 -35.30 -73.87
CA TYR A 692 13.81 -35.72 -75.20
C TYR A 692 12.98 -35.03 -76.27
N VAL A 693 13.63 -34.30 -77.19
CA VAL A 693 13.00 -33.55 -78.30
C VAL A 693 13.51 -34.09 -79.63
N THR A 694 12.63 -34.70 -80.44
CA THR A 694 12.97 -35.17 -81.79
C THR A 694 12.72 -34.08 -82.82
N VAL A 695 13.78 -33.58 -83.45
CA VAL A 695 13.76 -32.38 -84.31
C VAL A 695 13.05 -32.66 -85.63
N GLY A 696 11.94 -31.96 -85.87
CA GLY A 696 11.17 -32.00 -87.11
C GLY A 696 11.58 -30.94 -88.13
N ASN A 697 10.81 -30.81 -89.21
CA ASN A 697 11.13 -29.93 -90.34
C ASN A 697 10.87 -28.42 -90.09
N ALA A 698 10.32 -28.02 -88.94
CA ALA A 698 10.19 -26.62 -88.59
C ALA A 698 11.57 -26.02 -88.25
N ILE A 699 11.78 -24.71 -88.52
CA ILE A 699 13.09 -24.06 -88.31
C ILE A 699 13.50 -24.05 -86.83
N SER A 700 12.54 -23.88 -85.93
CA SER A 700 12.75 -23.98 -84.49
C SER A 700 11.43 -24.31 -83.83
N ASP A 701 11.51 -24.96 -82.68
CA ASP A 701 10.39 -25.12 -81.76
C ASP A 701 10.77 -24.63 -80.37
N THR A 702 9.77 -24.22 -79.60
CA THR A 702 9.95 -23.80 -78.21
C THR A 702 8.87 -24.42 -77.35
N VAL A 703 9.28 -25.26 -76.41
CA VAL A 703 8.38 -25.96 -75.49
C VAL A 703 8.60 -25.49 -74.05
N ALA A 704 7.51 -25.20 -73.34
CA ALA A 704 7.57 -24.92 -71.91
C ALA A 704 7.43 -26.25 -71.13
N VAL A 705 8.30 -26.46 -70.14
CA VAL A 705 8.19 -27.55 -69.18
C VAL A 705 7.85 -26.94 -67.83
N THR A 706 6.69 -27.30 -67.32
CA THR A 706 6.11 -26.77 -66.08
C THR A 706 6.34 -27.77 -64.95
N PHE A 707 6.83 -27.27 -63.81
CA PHE A 707 6.94 -28.01 -62.56
C PHE A 707 5.99 -27.40 -61.53
N THR A 708 5.06 -28.20 -61.03
CA THR A 708 4.06 -27.80 -60.04
C THR A 708 4.31 -28.55 -58.74
N SER A 709 4.41 -27.84 -57.62
CA SER A 709 4.47 -28.46 -56.30
C SER A 709 3.24 -29.35 -56.05
N THR A 710 3.45 -30.54 -55.49
CA THR A 710 2.35 -31.41 -55.05
C THR A 710 1.84 -31.02 -53.68
N PHE A 711 2.68 -30.34 -52.88
CA PHE A 711 2.32 -29.77 -51.59
C PHE A 711 1.41 -28.53 -51.72
N ASP A 712 1.73 -27.61 -52.64
CA ASP A 712 0.90 -26.46 -53.00
C ASP A 712 0.82 -26.31 -54.52
N PRO A 713 -0.30 -26.74 -55.15
CA PRO A 713 -0.46 -26.65 -56.60
C PRO A 713 -0.40 -25.23 -57.19
N THR A 714 -0.45 -24.18 -56.36
CA THR A 714 -0.26 -22.79 -56.81
C THR A 714 1.22 -22.41 -56.99
N VAL A 715 2.13 -23.16 -56.37
CA VAL A 715 3.58 -22.99 -56.50
C VAL A 715 4.05 -23.72 -57.76
N ILE A 716 4.30 -22.93 -58.81
CA ILE A 716 4.64 -23.43 -60.15
C ILE A 716 5.88 -22.69 -60.66
N THR A 717 6.79 -23.41 -61.31
CA THR A 717 7.86 -22.81 -62.13
C THR A 717 7.85 -23.38 -63.54
N ASN A 718 8.35 -22.61 -64.49
CA ASN A 718 8.43 -23.00 -65.89
C ASN A 718 9.86 -22.84 -66.39
N VAL A 719 10.32 -23.80 -67.19
CA VAL A 719 11.54 -23.67 -67.97
C VAL A 719 11.21 -23.82 -69.45
N THR A 720 11.75 -22.91 -70.26
CA THR A 720 11.55 -22.90 -71.70
C THR A 720 12.71 -23.59 -72.38
N LEU A 721 12.41 -24.54 -73.26
CA LEU A 721 13.38 -25.26 -74.07
C LEU A 721 13.18 -24.86 -75.54
N THR A 722 14.16 -24.20 -76.14
CA THR A 722 14.14 -23.88 -77.57
C THR A 722 15.10 -24.79 -78.32
N THR A 723 14.56 -25.51 -79.30
CA THR A 723 15.34 -26.39 -80.19
C THR A 723 15.30 -25.83 -81.60
N THR A 724 16.46 -25.52 -82.17
CA THR A 724 16.58 -25.02 -83.55
C THR A 724 17.06 -26.12 -84.48
N ALA A 725 16.36 -26.34 -85.59
CA ALA A 725 16.73 -27.32 -86.60
C ALA A 725 17.91 -26.82 -87.44
N ILE A 726 18.95 -27.64 -87.55
CA ILE A 726 20.06 -27.41 -88.48
C ILE A 726 19.75 -28.13 -89.80
N PHE A 727 19.69 -27.36 -90.89
CA PHE A 727 19.54 -27.86 -92.26
C PHE A 727 20.89 -27.79 -92.99
N PRO A 728 21.23 -28.75 -93.87
CA PRO A 728 22.49 -28.73 -94.60
C PRO A 728 22.58 -27.54 -95.59
N PRO A 729 23.78 -26.95 -95.83
CA PRO A 729 23.93 -25.62 -96.43
C PRO A 729 23.90 -25.55 -97.99
N PRO A 730 23.39 -24.46 -98.60
CA PRO A 730 23.67 -24.03 -99.98
C PRO A 730 24.62 -22.78 -100.06
N PRO A 731 25.18 -22.42 -101.25
CA PRO A 731 26.29 -21.44 -101.41
C PRO A 731 25.85 -19.94 -101.44
N PRO A 732 26.78 -18.96 -101.29
CA PRO A 732 26.53 -17.74 -100.50
C PRO A 732 26.38 -16.43 -101.32
N THR A 733 25.72 -15.40 -100.75
CA THR A 733 26.18 -13.99 -100.76
C THR A 733 25.38 -13.02 -99.84
N PHE A 734 26.14 -12.37 -98.94
CA PHE A 734 26.12 -10.99 -98.36
C PHE A 734 25.03 -10.40 -97.41
N TYR A 735 25.57 -10.04 -96.22
CA TYR A 735 25.27 -9.16 -95.04
C TYR A 735 24.55 -7.80 -95.28
N PRO A 736 24.07 -7.00 -94.27
CA PRO A 736 24.58 -6.86 -92.88
C PRO A 736 23.58 -6.55 -91.72
N VAL A 737 24.16 -6.51 -90.51
CA VAL A 737 23.63 -6.30 -89.15
C VAL A 737 23.75 -4.82 -88.72
N TYR A 738 22.86 -4.34 -87.84
CA TYR A 738 23.12 -3.19 -86.95
C TYR A 738 22.64 -3.47 -85.51
N LEU A 739 23.57 -3.33 -84.57
CA LEU A 739 23.45 -3.22 -83.10
C LEU A 739 23.57 -1.72 -82.71
N PRO A 740 23.60 -1.32 -81.42
CA PRO A 740 22.53 -1.30 -80.41
C PRO A 740 22.35 0.13 -79.86
N VAL A 741 21.29 0.42 -79.08
CA VAL A 741 21.26 1.65 -78.23
C VAL A 741 20.65 1.34 -76.86
N ILE A 742 21.45 1.58 -75.83
CA ILE A 742 21.05 1.65 -74.40
C ILE A 742 21.01 3.15 -74.03
N VAL A 743 19.95 3.58 -73.34
CA VAL A 743 19.95 4.84 -72.57
C VAL A 743 19.20 4.61 -71.25
N ARG A 744 19.85 4.98 -70.13
CA ARG A 744 19.29 5.16 -68.77
C ARG A 744 19.47 6.64 -68.38
N PRO A 745 18.70 7.23 -67.45
CA PRO A 745 18.33 6.69 -66.12
C PRO A 745 17.21 5.65 -66.13
#